data_AF-A0A964JPD5-F1
#
_entry.id   AF-A0A964JPD5-F1
#
_cell.length_a   1.000
_cell.length_b   1.000
_cell.length_c   1.000
_cell.angle_alpha   90.00
_cell.angle_beta   90.00
_cell.angle_gamma   90.00
#
_symmetry.space_group_name_H-M   'P 1'
#
loop_
_entity.id
_entity.type
_entity.pdbx_description
1 polymer ?
#
loop_
_entity_poly.entity_id
_entity_poly.type
_entity_poly.pdbx_seq_one_letter_code
_entity_poly.pdbx_strand_id
1 'polypeptide(L)'
;MSRQSSSSAITTALLTLFVAGAAFARPPEISASDSDDDATLELFVPAQTIPGDVRSQCRVHIDVAEAEVVFTNGDHVYVYVYEDDLLGDDLLWQTDFAVARADLRGGRLVRDFDCSSAFGADGVGTLEVYAQLLVEKSECGVFCLSDEPTTANLSLEEMEDDAFEDDDAANAARPAGLGLNANRISRDQDWFSIELQSRSRIAFRAEHTPGAGRLDVLLLDDDGGQIAVGQDAVDATEVVFEPIDPGTVRVRVSPREGGDFNFYDGRMTVDTLASDCGPNEEESEACGACGQRVRRCDQNGRWTPFGACEGEGVCEPDATRQSPCGRCGEAVETCTAACAWGASSVCEGEGMCDPMAEDEEDCADGGTRVRTCGPECAWGAFTACGGMECPAGMMRECYTGPPSTRSVGTCRPGRQNCIGGRWGGCEEEVTPTIEACDNRVDDDCDGDADADDMSCAGQPNVANVGDACAENEDCGQFACLRAPNHPQFEGGYCGVVPCNAACGDGTDCVSLFGRQYCLRSCQQARDCRSGYACLEVALNHRVCAPACNDDSDCRDPGAPVCDHDTGLCVATSDERVDMGAGMNPLRRDSGVVLPPPPSSPGSSARADAGADPGELPPKEEGCACNTQLSGRGSVWPLLLGIGLLGLSRRRRPIR
;
A
#
# COMPACT_ATOMS: atom_id res chain seq x y z
N MET A 1 19.70 -54.05 58.01
CA MET A 1 20.74 -53.57 58.94
C MET A 1 20.97 -52.09 58.66
N SER A 2 20.89 -51.27 59.72
CA SER A 2 21.38 -49.88 59.90
C SER A 2 21.19 -48.86 58.76
N ARG A 3 20.30 -47.85 58.85
CA ARG A 3 20.38 -46.63 59.69
C ARG A 3 21.79 -46.06 59.85
N GLN A 4 22.08 -45.00 59.08
CA GLN A 4 22.92 -43.90 59.55
C GLN A 4 22.28 -42.58 59.12
N SER A 5 21.95 -41.79 60.14
CA SER A 5 21.45 -40.42 60.10
C SER A 5 22.66 -39.51 60.17
N SER A 6 22.82 -38.62 59.20
CA SER A 6 23.74 -37.49 59.28
C SER A 6 22.95 -36.21 59.04
N SER A 7 22.73 -35.48 60.13
CA SER A 7 22.26 -34.10 60.13
C SER A 7 23.32 -33.20 59.50
N SER A 8 22.94 -32.44 58.47
CA SER A 8 23.68 -31.25 58.05
C SER A 8 22.85 -30.02 58.37
N ALA A 9 23.47 -29.12 59.12
CA ALA A 9 22.93 -27.85 59.56
C ALA A 9 22.59 -26.97 58.35
N ILE A 10 21.42 -26.33 58.42
CA ILE A 10 20.99 -25.26 57.52
C ILE A 10 21.78 -24.02 57.93
N THR A 11 22.83 -23.68 57.18
CA THR A 11 23.47 -22.37 57.24
C THR A 11 22.69 -21.47 56.29
N THR A 12 21.80 -20.65 56.84
CA THR A 12 21.07 -19.63 56.09
C THR A 12 22.06 -18.54 55.69
N ALA A 13 22.70 -18.69 54.53
CA ALA A 13 23.39 -17.59 53.87
C ALA A 13 22.30 -16.62 53.39
N LEU A 14 22.20 -15.46 54.05
CA LEU A 14 21.50 -14.31 53.52
C LEU A 14 22.26 -13.91 52.25
N LEU A 15 21.81 -14.43 51.10
CA LEU A 15 22.24 -13.96 49.80
C LEU A 15 21.59 -12.59 49.63
N THR A 16 22.29 -11.52 50.03
CA THR A 16 22.03 -10.19 49.51
C THR A 16 22.16 -10.30 48.01
N LEU A 17 21.02 -10.44 47.33
CA LEU A 17 20.90 -10.27 45.91
C LEU A 17 21.21 -8.78 45.67
N PHE A 18 22.49 -8.48 45.42
CA PHE A 18 22.81 -7.28 44.67
C PHE A 18 22.10 -7.49 43.33
N VAL A 19 21.00 -6.77 43.14
CA VAL A 19 20.54 -6.46 41.79
C VAL A 19 21.70 -5.66 41.21
N ALA A 20 22.60 -6.35 40.51
CA ALA A 20 23.49 -5.70 39.59
C ALA A 20 22.55 -5.01 38.59
N GLY A 21 22.33 -3.71 38.78
CA GLY A 21 21.81 -2.88 37.71
C GLY A 21 22.67 -3.17 36.50
N ALA A 22 22.03 -3.42 35.36
CA ALA A 22 22.75 -3.61 34.11
C ALA A 22 23.77 -2.46 33.99
N ALA A 23 25.04 -2.82 33.80
CA ALA A 23 26.04 -1.83 33.41
C ALA A 23 25.59 -1.33 32.04
N PHE A 24 25.09 -0.10 32.01
CA PHE A 24 24.54 0.56 30.82
C PHE A 24 25.68 1.26 30.04
N ALA A 25 25.44 1.50 28.76
CA ALA A 25 26.14 2.39 27.82
C ALA A 25 26.42 3.82 28.29
N ARG A 26 26.11 4.15 29.54
CA ARG A 26 26.41 5.47 30.09
C ARG A 26 27.91 5.49 30.35
N PRO A 27 28.62 6.54 29.91
CA PRO A 27 29.93 6.79 30.47
C PRO A 27 29.82 6.72 31.99
N PRO A 28 30.78 6.07 32.68
CA PRO A 28 30.70 5.92 34.13
C PRO A 28 30.52 7.29 34.77
N GLU A 29 29.54 7.43 35.66
CA GLU A 29 29.35 8.67 36.42
C GLU A 29 30.55 8.85 37.35
N ILE A 30 31.19 10.01 37.26
CA ILE A 30 32.23 10.48 38.17
C ILE A 30 31.67 11.62 39.01
N SER A 31 32.22 11.78 40.21
CA SER A 31 31.73 12.79 41.14
C SER A 31 32.85 13.40 41.96
N ALA A 32 32.68 14.68 42.31
CA ALA A 32 33.52 15.39 43.25
C ALA A 32 32.63 16.01 44.33
N SER A 33 33.14 16.05 45.56
CA SER A 33 32.45 16.63 46.70
C SER A 33 33.36 17.56 47.47
N ASP A 34 32.81 18.64 47.99
CA ASP A 34 33.49 19.49 48.97
C ASP A 34 32.52 19.93 50.07
N SER A 35 33.06 20.31 51.21
CA SER A 35 32.27 20.79 52.34
C SER A 35 32.96 21.97 53.02
N ASP A 36 32.21 23.02 53.26
CA ASP A 36 32.63 24.17 54.05
C ASP A 36 31.60 24.38 55.17
N ASP A 37 32.11 24.36 56.40
CA ASP A 37 31.32 24.28 57.64
C ASP A 37 30.15 23.26 57.59
N ASP A 38 28.91 23.75 57.52
CA ASP A 38 27.69 22.95 57.53
C ASP A 38 27.04 22.77 56.15
N ALA A 39 27.70 23.24 55.09
CA ALA A 39 27.31 23.06 53.70
C ALA A 39 28.18 22.01 52.99
N THR A 40 27.54 21.06 52.31
CA THR A 40 28.17 20.07 51.44
C THR A 40 27.62 20.21 50.03
N LEU A 41 28.54 20.17 49.06
CA LEU A 41 28.25 20.22 47.63
C LEU A 41 28.84 18.97 46.97
N GLU A 42 28.05 18.29 46.14
CA GLU A 42 28.51 17.19 45.29
C GLU A 42 28.09 17.43 43.84
N LEU A 43 29.04 17.31 42.92
CA LEU A 43 28.84 17.36 41.48
C LEU A 43 28.94 15.95 40.91
N PHE A 44 28.02 15.61 39.99
CA PHE A 44 27.97 14.35 39.25
C PHE A 44 27.91 14.64 37.75
N VAL A 45 28.85 14.05 37.01
CA VAL A 45 28.92 14.15 35.53
C VAL A 45 29.34 12.79 34.96
N PRO A 46 28.97 12.46 33.71
CA PRO A 46 29.57 11.31 33.02
C PRO A 46 31.07 11.54 32.80
N ALA A 47 31.88 10.49 32.86
CA ALA A 47 33.33 10.58 32.61
C ALA A 47 33.69 10.96 31.17
N GLN A 48 32.71 10.95 30.26
CA GLN A 48 32.89 11.24 28.84
C GLN A 48 31.80 12.20 28.37
N THR A 49 32.13 13.06 27.41
CA THR A 49 31.21 14.00 26.78
C THR A 49 31.33 13.92 25.25
N ILE A 50 30.36 14.45 24.52
CA ILE A 50 30.37 14.50 23.05
C ILE A 50 30.54 15.96 22.61
N PRO A 51 31.63 16.33 21.92
CA PRO A 51 31.84 17.71 21.48
C PRO A 51 30.75 18.22 20.54
N GLY A 52 30.20 19.39 20.88
CA GLY A 52 29.10 20.01 20.14
C GLY A 52 27.71 19.52 20.55
N ASP A 53 27.62 18.67 21.58
CA ASP A 53 26.35 18.30 22.19
C ASP A 53 25.68 19.52 22.82
N VAL A 54 24.39 19.71 22.52
CA VAL A 54 23.59 20.79 23.10
C VAL A 54 23.19 20.48 24.53
N ARG A 55 23.34 19.23 24.99
CA ARG A 55 22.96 18.81 26.35
C ARG A 55 23.81 17.66 26.91
N SER A 56 24.96 18.02 27.46
CA SER A 56 25.76 17.13 28.31
C SER A 56 25.12 16.95 29.69
N GLN A 57 25.10 15.73 30.22
CA GLN A 57 24.45 15.44 31.50
C GLN A 57 25.23 16.01 32.69
N CYS A 58 24.51 16.61 33.62
CA CYS A 58 25.07 17.05 34.90
C CYS A 58 24.02 17.01 36.00
N ARG A 59 24.45 16.64 37.21
CA ARG A 59 23.63 16.75 38.41
C ARG A 59 24.44 17.32 39.55
N VAL A 60 23.84 18.23 40.30
CA VAL A 60 24.41 18.78 41.54
C VAL A 60 23.52 18.40 42.72
N HIS A 61 24.14 17.93 43.80
CA HIS A 61 23.51 17.69 45.08
C HIS A 61 24.04 18.68 46.11
N ILE A 62 23.14 19.33 46.83
CA ILE A 62 23.50 20.18 47.97
C ILE A 62 22.87 19.62 49.24
N ASP A 63 23.63 19.74 50.32
CA ASP A 63 23.20 19.36 51.65
C ASP A 63 23.74 20.37 52.66
N VAL A 64 22.86 21.23 53.17
CA VAL A 64 23.20 22.29 54.12
C VAL A 64 22.44 22.11 55.42
N ALA A 65 23.16 21.90 56.52
CA ALA A 65 22.59 21.77 57.85
C ALA A 65 22.48 23.14 58.55
N GLU A 66 21.69 23.22 59.62
CA GLU A 66 21.65 24.37 60.54
C GLU A 66 22.54 24.11 61.76
N ALA A 67 23.82 23.77 61.56
CA ALA A 67 24.69 23.34 62.66
C ALA A 67 25.19 24.54 63.47
N GLU A 68 25.54 25.65 62.80
CA GLU A 68 26.01 26.87 63.45
C GLU A 68 24.94 27.98 63.45
N VAL A 69 24.25 28.17 62.32
CA VAL A 69 23.24 29.23 62.13
C VAL A 69 21.96 28.66 61.51
N VAL A 70 20.81 28.97 62.12
CA VAL A 70 19.49 28.54 61.66
C VAL A 70 19.08 29.32 60.42
N PHE A 71 18.48 28.67 59.42
CA PHE A 71 17.95 29.33 58.25
C PHE A 71 16.76 30.25 58.61
N THR A 72 16.81 31.43 58.04
CA THR A 72 15.82 32.49 58.20
C THR A 72 15.17 32.79 56.86
N ASN A 73 13.97 33.38 56.91
CA ASN A 73 13.18 33.55 55.70
C ASN A 73 13.78 34.65 54.82
N GLY A 74 14.31 34.27 53.66
CA GLY A 74 15.01 35.18 52.76
C GLY A 74 16.52 34.96 52.69
N ASP A 75 17.06 33.98 53.42
CA ASP A 75 18.42 33.47 53.17
C ASP A 75 18.50 32.93 51.76
N HIS A 76 19.66 33.05 51.12
CA HIS A 76 19.80 32.80 49.70
C HIS A 76 20.86 31.75 49.43
N VAL A 77 20.60 30.87 48.47
CA VAL A 77 21.54 29.86 48.02
C VAL A 77 21.79 30.07 46.54
N TYR A 78 23.05 30.07 46.14
CA TYR A 78 23.48 30.13 44.75
C TYR A 78 24.32 28.90 44.44
N VAL A 79 24.05 28.27 43.30
CA VAL A 79 24.78 27.09 42.84
C VAL A 79 25.26 27.39 41.43
N TYR A 80 26.55 27.19 41.20
CA TYR A 80 27.21 27.42 39.92
C TYR A 80 27.93 26.16 39.47
N VAL A 81 27.99 25.94 38.17
CA VAL A 81 28.82 24.93 37.51
C VAL A 81 29.63 25.63 36.44
N TYR A 82 30.94 25.41 36.48
CA TYR A 82 31.92 26.06 35.63
C TYR A 82 32.74 25.03 34.85
N GLU A 83 33.22 25.47 33.70
CA GLU A 83 34.35 24.89 32.98
C GLU A 83 35.63 25.59 33.46
N ASP A 84 36.61 24.82 33.95
CA ASP A 84 37.93 25.33 34.35
C ASP A 84 38.83 25.48 33.12
N ASP A 85 38.88 26.70 32.62
CA ASP A 85 39.64 27.08 31.44
C ASP A 85 40.96 27.75 31.82
N LEU A 86 42.01 27.54 30.99
CA LEU A 86 43.30 28.21 31.16
C LEU A 86 43.21 29.76 31.16
N LEU A 87 42.12 30.34 30.65
CA LEU A 87 41.88 31.77 30.53
C LEU A 87 40.56 32.22 31.15
N GLY A 88 40.25 31.68 32.33
CA GLY A 88 39.14 32.10 33.16
C GLY A 88 37.90 31.24 32.94
N ASP A 89 37.19 30.99 34.03
CA ASP A 89 36.26 29.88 34.13
C ASP A 89 34.93 30.25 33.46
N ASP A 90 34.49 29.41 32.52
CA ASP A 90 33.28 29.64 31.76
C ASP A 90 32.06 29.09 32.52
N LEU A 91 31.04 29.94 32.69
CA LEU A 91 29.84 29.56 33.43
C LEU A 91 28.95 28.66 32.56
N LEU A 92 28.88 27.37 32.91
CA LEU A 92 28.08 26.37 32.20
C LEU A 92 26.61 26.35 32.65
N TRP A 93 26.37 26.51 33.95
CA TRP A 93 25.04 26.48 34.53
C TRP A 93 25.00 27.21 35.88
N GLN A 94 23.86 27.84 36.20
CA GLN A 94 23.64 28.42 37.53
C GLN A 94 22.17 28.36 37.94
N THR A 95 21.93 28.37 39.26
CA THR A 95 20.62 28.62 39.85
C THR A 95 20.75 29.34 41.17
N ASP A 96 19.70 30.06 41.56
CA ASP A 96 19.62 30.74 42.84
C ASP A 96 18.20 30.68 43.41
N PHE A 97 18.09 30.66 44.74
CA PHE A 97 16.79 30.68 45.40
C PHE A 97 16.87 31.18 46.84
N ALA A 98 15.79 31.85 47.25
CA ALA A 98 15.55 32.12 48.66
C ALA A 98 15.06 30.86 49.37
N VAL A 99 15.65 30.55 50.53
CA VAL A 99 15.29 29.43 51.39
C VAL A 99 14.03 29.78 52.17
N ALA A 100 12.96 29.02 51.97
CA ALA A 100 11.77 29.10 52.80
C ALA A 100 11.82 28.05 53.91
N ARG A 101 11.27 28.35 55.09
CA ARG A 101 11.21 27.37 56.20
C ARG A 101 10.51 26.06 55.85
N ALA A 102 9.66 26.04 54.83
CA ALA A 102 8.97 24.84 54.37
C ALA A 102 9.91 23.85 53.62
N ASP A 103 11.03 24.35 53.09
CA ASP A 103 12.03 23.57 52.35
C ASP A 103 12.92 22.74 53.28
N LEU A 104 12.98 23.13 54.56
CA LEU A 104 13.83 22.50 55.55
C LEU A 104 13.19 21.21 56.09
N ARG A 105 14.00 20.16 56.19
CA ARG A 105 13.61 18.87 56.77
C ARG A 105 14.49 18.59 57.98
N GLY A 106 13.96 18.94 59.15
CA GLY A 106 14.70 18.78 60.41
C GLY A 106 15.88 19.74 60.56
N GLY A 107 15.76 20.96 60.03
CA GLY A 107 16.84 21.96 60.06
C GLY A 107 17.96 21.67 59.06
N ARG A 108 17.59 21.14 57.89
CA ARG A 108 18.50 20.74 56.82
C ARG A 108 17.86 21.00 55.47
N LEU A 109 18.60 21.63 54.58
CA LEU A 109 18.24 21.85 53.18
C LEU A 109 18.96 20.80 52.34
N VAL A 110 18.20 19.90 51.71
CA VAL A 110 18.75 18.88 50.79
C VAL A 110 18.05 19.03 49.46
N ARG A 111 18.80 19.24 48.38
CA ARG A 111 18.25 19.39 47.02
C ARG A 111 19.17 18.82 45.96
N ASP A 112 18.56 18.24 44.93
CA ASP A 112 19.23 17.83 43.70
C ASP A 112 18.80 18.78 42.56
N PHE A 113 19.75 19.11 41.70
CA PHE A 113 19.55 19.93 40.51
C PHE A 113 20.02 19.19 39.27
N ASP A 114 19.26 19.31 38.19
CA ASP A 114 19.69 18.94 36.84
C ASP A 114 20.40 20.16 36.23
N CYS A 115 21.72 20.05 36.12
CA CYS A 115 22.59 21.08 35.54
C CYS A 115 23.01 20.74 34.12
N SER A 116 22.30 19.82 33.46
CA SER A 116 22.62 19.43 32.08
C SER A 116 22.55 20.64 31.14
N SER A 117 23.66 20.91 30.45
CA SER A 117 23.81 22.07 29.55
C SER A 117 24.80 21.75 28.43
N ALA A 118 24.96 22.66 27.47
CA ALA A 118 26.00 22.54 26.46
C ALA A 118 27.35 22.91 27.11
N PHE A 119 28.26 21.95 27.23
CA PHE A 119 29.58 22.19 27.85
C PHE A 119 30.58 22.86 26.91
N GLY A 120 30.21 23.17 25.66
CA GLY A 120 31.15 23.74 24.70
C GLY A 120 32.18 22.72 24.21
N ALA A 121 33.16 23.19 23.46
CA ALA A 121 34.34 22.42 23.11
C ALA A 121 35.53 23.14 23.73
N ASP A 122 36.38 22.40 24.45
CA ASP A 122 37.55 23.00 25.07
C ASP A 122 38.46 23.59 23.98
N GLY A 123 38.75 24.89 24.09
CA GLY A 123 39.61 25.58 23.14
C GLY A 123 41.04 25.01 23.12
N VAL A 124 41.56 24.55 24.27
CA VAL A 124 42.88 23.93 24.46
C VAL A 124 42.94 23.10 25.77
N GLY A 125 42.69 21.79 25.71
CA GLY A 125 42.87 20.94 26.90
C GLY A 125 41.97 19.70 26.91
N THR A 126 41.58 19.29 28.11
CA THR A 126 40.46 18.38 28.35
C THR A 126 39.40 19.15 29.12
N LEU A 127 38.13 19.00 28.76
CA LEU A 127 37.02 19.64 29.47
C LEU A 127 37.07 19.31 30.97
N GLU A 128 37.23 20.33 31.81
CA GLU A 128 37.31 20.19 33.26
C GLU A 128 36.12 20.92 33.89
N VAL A 129 35.25 20.21 34.62
CA VAL A 129 34.05 20.78 35.22
C VAL A 129 34.13 20.76 36.73
N TYR A 130 33.72 21.86 37.37
CA TYR A 130 33.57 21.94 38.82
C TYR A 130 32.31 22.72 39.23
N ALA A 131 31.85 22.55 40.46
CA ALA A 131 30.71 23.26 41.01
C ALA A 131 31.11 24.10 42.22
N GLN A 132 30.42 25.22 42.40
CA GLN A 132 30.55 26.11 43.53
C GLN A 132 29.17 26.37 44.16
N LEU A 133 29.12 26.35 45.48
CA LEU A 133 27.94 26.70 46.27
C LEU A 133 28.25 27.97 47.06
N LEU A 134 27.28 28.89 47.15
CA LEU A 134 27.34 30.04 48.04
C LEU A 134 26.05 30.08 48.87
N VAL A 135 26.19 29.99 50.20
CA VAL A 135 25.07 30.10 51.15
C VAL A 135 25.13 31.45 51.87
N GLU A 136 24.23 32.36 51.52
CA GLU A 136 24.10 33.67 52.14
C GLU A 136 23.02 33.66 53.24
N LYS A 137 23.46 33.63 54.50
CA LYS A 137 22.59 33.73 55.68
C LYS A 137 22.44 35.20 56.11
N SER A 138 21.24 35.75 56.00
CA SER A 138 20.96 37.20 56.09
C SER A 138 20.97 37.77 57.51
N GLU A 139 20.65 36.96 58.53
CA GLU A 139 20.46 37.42 59.91
C GLU A 139 21.75 37.54 60.76
N CYS A 140 22.90 37.06 60.29
CA CYS A 140 24.14 37.02 61.09
C CYS A 140 25.14 38.17 60.84
N GLY A 141 24.89 39.04 59.86
CA GLY A 141 25.70 40.23 59.61
C GLY A 141 27.17 39.92 59.29
N VAL A 142 28.10 40.76 59.75
CA VAL A 142 29.55 40.71 59.41
C VAL A 142 30.31 39.51 60.01
N PHE A 143 29.62 38.61 60.73
CA PHE A 143 30.24 37.49 61.45
C PHE A 143 29.91 36.11 60.86
N CYS A 144 29.02 36.00 59.89
CA CYS A 144 28.93 34.79 59.08
C CYS A 144 30.00 34.86 57.99
N LEU A 145 30.89 33.88 57.98
CA LEU A 145 31.50 33.46 56.73
C LEU A 145 30.35 32.83 55.94
N SER A 146 30.17 33.23 54.68
CA SER A 146 29.29 32.48 53.80
C SER A 146 29.90 31.09 53.62
N ASP A 147 29.07 30.05 53.61
CA ASP A 147 29.55 28.70 53.32
C ASP A 147 29.79 28.62 51.81
N GLU A 148 31.04 28.40 51.40
CA GLU A 148 31.47 28.49 50.00
C GLU A 148 32.20 27.21 49.50
N PRO A 149 31.65 25.98 49.67
CA PRO A 149 32.33 24.79 49.20
C PRO A 149 32.47 24.78 47.67
N THR A 150 33.61 24.32 47.20
CA THR A 150 33.96 24.25 45.78
C THR A 150 34.53 22.88 45.47
N THR A 151 33.88 22.13 44.57
CA THR A 151 34.34 20.78 44.25
C THR A 151 35.69 20.81 43.54
N ALA A 152 36.46 19.73 43.65
CA ALA A 152 37.62 19.53 42.77
C ALA A 152 37.17 19.42 41.30
N ASN A 153 38.04 19.81 40.37
CA ASN A 153 37.82 19.65 38.94
C ASN A 153 37.63 18.18 38.58
N LEU A 154 36.63 17.91 37.75
CA LEU A 154 36.39 16.63 37.10
C LEU A 154 36.78 16.76 35.64
N SER A 155 37.81 16.03 35.21
CA SER A 155 38.17 15.96 33.79
C SER A 155 37.25 14.98 33.06
N LEU A 156 36.62 15.45 31.99
CA LEU A 156 35.78 14.66 31.09
C LEU A 156 36.58 14.35 29.82
N GLU A 157 36.51 13.10 29.37
CA GLU A 157 37.08 12.70 28.08
C GLU A 157 36.11 13.11 26.96
N GLU A 158 36.57 13.99 26.07
CA GLU A 158 35.83 14.36 24.87
C GLU A 158 35.89 13.23 23.84
N MET A 159 34.72 12.74 23.45
CA MET A 159 34.56 11.65 22.51
C MET A 159 33.96 12.17 21.21
N GLU A 160 34.79 12.28 20.17
CA GLU A 160 34.34 12.74 18.86
C GLU A 160 33.66 11.65 18.02
N ASP A 161 34.07 10.39 18.23
CA ASP A 161 33.83 9.23 17.35
C ASP A 161 34.03 7.92 18.15
N ASP A 162 33.28 6.86 17.84
CA ASP A 162 33.46 5.52 18.42
C ASP A 162 34.40 4.56 17.63
N ALA A 163 34.49 3.29 18.03
CA ALA A 163 35.39 2.32 17.39
C ALA A 163 34.89 1.76 16.03
N PHE A 164 33.65 2.07 15.62
CA PHE A 164 33.01 1.55 14.40
C PHE A 164 32.89 2.55 13.25
N GLU A 165 33.31 3.78 13.52
CA GLU A 165 33.24 4.96 12.68
C GLU A 165 33.76 4.74 11.24
N ASP A 166 33.23 5.57 10.34
CA ASP A 166 32.91 5.35 8.93
C ASP A 166 31.49 4.79 8.68
N ASP A 167 30.67 4.50 9.70
CA ASP A 167 29.34 3.91 9.50
C ASP A 167 28.19 4.90 9.35
N ASP A 168 28.51 6.16 9.01
CA ASP A 168 27.65 7.34 8.87
C ASP A 168 26.62 7.21 7.71
N ALA A 169 26.80 6.19 6.87
CA ALA A 169 26.04 6.00 5.64
C ALA A 169 25.66 4.53 5.40
N ALA A 170 24.49 4.33 4.76
CA ALA A 170 23.94 3.01 4.48
C ALA A 170 24.88 2.07 3.67
N ASN A 171 25.74 2.63 2.82
CA ASN A 171 26.72 1.88 2.03
C ASN A 171 27.98 1.50 2.83
N ALA A 172 28.19 2.10 4.00
CA ALA A 172 29.26 1.81 4.92
C ALA A 172 28.80 1.00 6.14
N ALA A 173 27.53 0.60 6.16
CA ALA A 173 26.90 -0.13 7.26
C ALA A 173 27.72 -1.32 7.76
N ARG A 174 28.09 -1.29 9.04
CA ARG A 174 28.94 -2.31 9.67
C ARG A 174 28.11 -3.53 10.11
N PRO A 175 28.65 -4.75 10.05
CA PRO A 175 27.95 -5.89 10.62
C PRO A 175 27.80 -5.73 12.14
N ALA A 176 26.58 -5.52 12.65
CA ALA A 176 26.39 -5.33 14.11
C ALA A 176 26.62 -6.62 14.92
N GLY A 177 26.63 -7.79 14.28
CA GLY A 177 26.69 -9.07 15.01
C GLY A 177 25.48 -9.28 15.95
N LEU A 178 25.31 -10.49 16.47
CA LEU A 178 24.22 -10.78 17.41
C LEU A 178 24.64 -10.45 18.84
N GLY A 179 23.69 -9.94 19.64
CA GLY A 179 23.92 -9.61 21.04
C GLY A 179 24.24 -8.14 21.26
N LEU A 180 25.15 -7.87 22.22
CA LEU A 180 25.48 -6.52 22.69
C LEU A 180 26.55 -5.86 21.82
N ASN A 181 26.23 -4.67 21.31
CA ASN A 181 27.12 -3.70 20.69
C ASN A 181 27.30 -2.56 21.68
N ALA A 182 28.36 -2.63 22.48
CA ALA A 182 28.54 -1.72 23.60
C ALA A 182 29.36 -0.47 23.23
N ASN A 183 29.19 0.59 24.03
CA ASN A 183 29.97 1.83 24.00
C ASN A 183 29.91 2.54 22.64
N ARG A 184 28.68 2.77 22.15
CA ARG A 184 28.45 3.51 20.90
C ARG A 184 28.20 4.98 21.14
N ILE A 185 28.53 5.78 20.14
CA ILE A 185 28.31 7.22 20.14
C ILE A 185 27.46 7.54 18.92
N SER A 186 26.26 8.06 19.14
CA SER A 186 25.41 8.52 18.04
C SER A 186 25.57 10.04 17.92
N ARG A 187 26.67 10.46 17.28
CA ARG A 187 26.89 11.87 16.91
C ARG A 187 26.28 12.18 15.55
N ASP A 188 26.18 11.18 14.69
CA ASP A 188 25.52 11.24 13.40
C ASP A 188 24.61 10.03 13.16
N GLN A 189 24.78 9.27 12.07
CA GLN A 189 23.91 8.14 11.73
C GLN A 189 24.71 6.85 11.77
N ASP A 190 24.49 5.99 12.75
CA ASP A 190 25.21 4.73 12.83
C ASP A 190 24.43 3.67 12.06
N TRP A 191 25.05 3.12 11.02
CA TRP A 191 24.44 2.10 10.18
C TRP A 191 24.99 0.72 10.49
N PHE A 192 24.09 -0.19 10.82
CA PHE A 192 24.39 -1.60 10.99
C PHE A 192 23.74 -2.45 9.91
N SER A 193 24.35 -3.59 9.58
CA SER A 193 23.79 -4.59 8.67
C SER A 193 23.80 -5.99 9.28
N ILE A 194 22.82 -6.81 8.86
CA ILE A 194 22.77 -8.24 9.17
C ILE A 194 22.22 -9.03 7.99
N GLU A 195 22.84 -10.16 7.68
CA GLU A 195 22.39 -11.09 6.65
C GLU A 195 21.51 -12.19 7.26
N LEU A 196 20.26 -12.28 6.83
CA LEU A 196 19.31 -13.27 7.31
C LEU A 196 19.25 -14.47 6.36
N GLN A 197 19.55 -15.65 6.88
CA GLN A 197 19.57 -16.90 6.10
C GLN A 197 18.19 -17.56 5.97
N SER A 198 17.26 -17.19 6.85
CA SER A 198 15.92 -17.76 6.94
C SER A 198 14.96 -16.68 7.40
N ARG A 199 13.66 -16.90 7.18
CA ARG A 199 12.60 -16.05 7.70
C ARG A 199 12.74 -15.92 9.22
N SER A 200 12.79 -14.69 9.71
CA SER A 200 13.17 -14.40 11.08
C SER A 200 12.32 -13.29 11.68
N ARG A 201 12.24 -13.27 13.00
CA ARG A 201 11.92 -12.08 13.80
C ARG A 201 13.22 -11.38 14.12
N ILE A 202 13.28 -10.06 13.88
CA ILE A 202 14.40 -9.23 14.30
C ILE A 202 13.93 -8.27 15.39
N ALA A 203 14.78 -8.04 16.39
CA ALA A 203 14.61 -6.95 17.31
C ALA A 203 15.94 -6.25 17.54
N PHE A 204 15.91 -4.91 17.50
CA PHE A 204 17.04 -4.07 17.85
C PHE A 204 16.63 -3.07 18.93
N ARG A 205 17.41 -3.01 20.00
CA ARG A 205 17.20 -2.10 21.13
C ARG A 205 18.42 -1.19 21.29
N ALA A 206 18.26 0.11 21.11
CA ALA A 206 19.27 1.12 21.39
C ALA A 206 19.07 1.69 22.80
N GLU A 207 19.81 1.17 23.77
CA GLU A 207 19.76 1.60 25.18
C GLU A 207 20.56 2.89 25.35
N HIS A 208 19.94 4.00 25.77
CA HIS A 208 20.58 5.31 25.84
C HIS A 208 20.06 6.11 27.05
N THR A 209 20.53 7.35 27.23
CA THR A 209 19.98 8.23 28.27
C THR A 209 19.03 9.27 27.69
N PRO A 210 17.72 8.97 27.63
CA PRO A 210 16.64 9.91 27.41
C PRO A 210 16.82 11.39 27.74
N GLY A 211 17.34 11.71 28.92
CA GLY A 211 17.52 13.08 29.38
C GLY A 211 18.55 13.87 28.56
N ALA A 212 19.56 13.18 28.03
CA ALA A 212 20.60 13.72 27.16
C ALA A 212 20.20 13.80 25.68
N GLY A 213 19.01 13.32 25.33
CA GLY A 213 18.51 13.30 23.96
C GLY A 213 17.96 11.95 23.56
N ARG A 214 17.05 11.94 22.59
CA ARG A 214 16.46 10.70 22.07
C ARG A 214 17.15 10.26 20.79
N LEU A 215 17.35 8.95 20.69
CA LEU A 215 17.78 8.30 19.45
C LEU A 215 16.59 7.69 18.73
N ASP A 216 16.57 7.82 17.42
CA ASP A 216 15.67 7.09 16.53
C ASP A 216 16.35 5.82 16.03
N VAL A 217 15.56 4.75 15.92
CA VAL A 217 16.00 3.47 15.35
C VAL A 217 15.10 3.14 14.17
N LEU A 218 15.69 2.88 13.00
CA LEU A 218 14.97 2.43 11.81
C LEU A 218 15.46 1.06 11.36
N LEU A 219 14.53 0.21 10.93
CA LEU A 219 14.85 -0.99 10.15
C LEU A 219 14.58 -0.74 8.68
N LEU A 220 15.53 -1.12 7.83
CA LEU A 220 15.46 -0.96 6.39
C LEU A 220 15.78 -2.28 5.68
N ASP A 221 15.17 -2.49 4.51
CA ASP A 221 15.46 -3.62 3.63
C ASP A 221 16.75 -3.40 2.81
N ASP A 222 17.09 -4.38 1.97
CA ASP A 222 18.29 -4.35 1.14
C ASP A 222 18.25 -3.21 0.10
N ASP A 223 17.06 -2.84 -0.37
CA ASP A 223 16.81 -1.74 -1.32
C ASP A 223 16.82 -0.36 -0.64
N GLY A 224 16.88 -0.31 0.69
CA GLY A 224 16.82 0.91 1.50
C GLY A 224 15.40 1.40 1.80
N GLY A 225 14.39 0.58 1.52
CA GLY A 225 13.01 0.80 1.94
C GLY A 225 12.87 0.65 3.46
N GLN A 226 12.16 1.58 4.10
CA GLN A 226 11.89 1.51 5.54
C GLN A 226 10.88 0.40 5.84
N ILE A 227 11.28 -0.57 6.67
CA ILE A 227 10.46 -1.70 7.12
C ILE A 227 9.71 -1.32 8.41
N ALA A 228 10.42 -0.74 9.38
CA ALA A 228 9.85 -0.43 10.69
C ALA A 228 10.56 0.74 11.36
N VAL A 229 9.83 1.41 12.25
CA VAL A 229 10.31 2.52 13.08
C VAL A 229 10.31 2.08 14.54
N GLY A 230 11.37 2.42 15.26
CA GLY A 230 11.50 2.16 16.68
C GLY A 230 10.48 2.91 17.52
N GLN A 231 10.15 2.33 18.67
CA GLN A 231 9.27 2.91 19.67
C GLN A 231 10.09 3.26 20.92
N ASP A 232 9.78 4.41 21.51
CA ASP A 232 10.45 4.87 22.72
C ASP A 232 10.07 4.00 23.92
N ALA A 233 11.10 3.53 24.62
CA ALA A 233 11.00 2.97 25.96
C ALA A 233 11.49 3.98 27.01
N VAL A 234 11.46 3.57 28.28
CA VAL A 234 11.89 4.43 29.40
C VAL A 234 13.36 4.80 29.32
N ASP A 235 14.21 3.91 28.79
CA ASP A 235 15.68 4.00 28.76
C ASP A 235 16.27 3.52 27.41
N ALA A 236 15.45 3.43 26.36
CA ALA A 236 15.87 2.95 25.05
C ALA A 236 14.92 3.38 23.94
N THR A 237 15.32 3.13 22.70
CA THR A 237 14.42 3.05 21.54
C THR A 237 14.51 1.64 20.97
N GLU A 238 13.37 0.97 20.81
CA GLU A 238 13.32 -0.44 20.41
C GLU A 238 12.47 -0.64 19.16
N VAL A 239 12.99 -1.41 18.22
CA VAL A 239 12.27 -1.83 17.02
C VAL A 239 12.18 -3.36 17.01
N VAL A 240 10.98 -3.87 16.77
CA VAL A 240 10.70 -5.30 16.60
C VAL A 240 9.94 -5.46 15.30
N PHE A 241 10.38 -6.38 14.45
CA PHE A 241 9.65 -6.72 13.24
C PHE A 241 9.65 -8.23 12.99
N GLU A 242 8.47 -8.74 12.71
CA GLU A 242 8.21 -10.13 12.37
C GLU A 242 7.02 -10.20 11.43
N PRO A 243 7.09 -10.97 10.34
CA PRO A 243 8.24 -11.73 9.85
C PRO A 243 9.09 -10.89 8.87
N ILE A 244 10.41 -11.11 8.86
CA ILE A 244 11.28 -10.65 7.78
C ILE A 244 11.76 -11.86 6.95
N ASP A 245 11.75 -11.71 5.63
CA ASP A 245 12.27 -12.71 4.69
C ASP A 245 13.82 -12.72 4.66
N PRO A 246 14.45 -13.79 4.16
CA PRO A 246 15.90 -13.85 4.00
C PRO A 246 16.46 -12.72 3.14
N GLY A 247 17.64 -12.22 3.49
CA GLY A 247 18.35 -11.12 2.82
C GLY A 247 19.04 -10.17 3.79
N THR A 248 19.63 -9.10 3.25
CA THR A 248 20.26 -8.05 4.06
C THR A 248 19.19 -7.18 4.70
N VAL A 249 19.30 -6.98 6.01
CA VAL A 249 18.55 -5.95 6.74
C VAL A 249 19.55 -4.94 7.29
N ARG A 250 19.19 -3.66 7.23
CA ARG A 250 19.96 -2.57 7.83
C ARG A 250 19.22 -1.99 9.03
N VAL A 251 19.96 -1.65 10.06
CA VAL A 251 19.49 -0.85 11.20
C VAL A 251 20.18 0.50 11.10
N ARG A 252 19.44 1.58 11.28
CA ARG A 252 20.01 2.91 11.47
C ARG A 252 19.69 3.42 12.86
N VAL A 253 20.70 3.86 13.59
CA VAL A 253 20.57 4.62 14.84
C VAL A 253 20.96 6.06 14.56
N SER A 254 20.20 7.04 15.05
CA SER A 254 20.55 8.45 14.83
C SER A 254 19.93 9.35 15.90
N PRO A 255 20.54 10.50 16.25
CA PRO A 255 19.90 11.54 17.03
C PRO A 255 18.58 11.96 16.41
N ARG A 256 17.53 12.08 17.24
CA ARG A 256 16.22 12.59 16.81
C ARG A 256 16.27 14.07 16.49
N GLU A 257 17.04 14.81 17.28
CA GLU A 257 17.25 16.24 17.13
C GLU A 257 18.73 16.49 16.83
N GLY A 258 19.02 17.36 15.86
CA GLY A 258 20.40 17.66 15.49
C GLY A 258 21.14 18.33 16.65
N GLY A 259 22.31 17.79 17.01
CA GLY A 259 23.13 18.29 18.12
C GLY A 259 22.77 17.72 19.49
N ASP A 260 21.68 16.95 19.64
CA ASP A 260 21.27 16.32 20.91
C ASP A 260 21.74 14.85 20.91
N PHE A 261 23.05 14.69 21.10
CA PHE A 261 23.75 13.43 20.88
C PHE A 261 23.58 12.45 22.06
N ASN A 262 23.93 11.17 21.87
CA ASN A 262 23.89 10.23 22.99
C ASN A 262 24.89 9.10 22.86
N PHE A 263 25.30 8.59 24.01
CA PHE A 263 25.96 7.29 24.11
C PHE A 263 24.90 6.19 24.17
N TYR A 264 25.14 5.07 23.50
CA TYR A 264 24.19 3.96 23.52
C TYR A 264 24.82 2.57 23.41
N ASP A 265 24.05 1.56 23.83
CA ASP A 265 24.35 0.16 23.62
C ASP A 265 23.27 -0.42 22.70
N GLY A 266 23.68 -0.99 21.57
CA GLY A 266 22.79 -1.67 20.64
C GLY A 266 22.65 -3.15 20.98
N ARG A 267 21.45 -3.65 21.23
CA ARG A 267 21.18 -5.10 21.34
C ARG A 267 20.42 -5.60 20.14
N MET A 268 21.07 -6.43 19.33
CA MET A 268 20.43 -7.11 18.21
C MET A 268 20.11 -8.56 18.53
N THR A 269 18.87 -8.96 18.28
CA THR A 269 18.40 -10.35 18.38
C THR A 269 17.70 -10.76 17.10
N VAL A 270 17.94 -12.01 16.69
CA VAL A 270 17.31 -12.62 15.51
C VAL A 270 16.82 -14.00 15.91
N ASP A 271 15.52 -14.20 15.85
CA ASP A 271 14.87 -15.48 16.11
C ASP A 271 14.41 -16.07 14.78
N THR A 272 14.97 -17.22 14.38
CA THR A 272 14.53 -17.91 13.17
C THR A 272 13.13 -18.47 13.36
N LEU A 273 12.21 -18.12 12.47
CA LEU A 273 10.84 -18.63 12.49
C LEU A 273 10.79 -20.03 11.88
N ALA A 274 9.93 -20.89 12.42
CA ALA A 274 9.70 -22.20 11.85
C ALA A 274 9.09 -22.07 10.44
N SER A 275 9.59 -22.84 9.48
CA SER A 275 9.01 -22.97 8.15
C SER A 275 7.73 -23.82 8.21
N ASP A 276 6.67 -23.40 7.51
CA ASP A 276 5.41 -24.16 7.45
C ASP A 276 5.53 -25.41 6.56
N CYS A 277 6.47 -25.40 5.62
CA CYS A 277 6.72 -26.47 4.64
C CYS A 277 8.17 -26.46 4.14
N GLY A 278 8.61 -27.55 3.50
CA GLY A 278 9.92 -27.66 2.88
C GLY A 278 9.98 -27.04 1.48
N PRO A 279 11.12 -26.45 1.04
CA PRO A 279 11.21 -25.81 -0.27
C PRO A 279 10.80 -26.73 -1.43
N ASN A 280 9.90 -26.24 -2.28
CA ASN A 280 9.28 -26.97 -3.39
C ASN A 280 8.39 -28.15 -3.01
N GLU A 281 8.11 -28.37 -1.71
CA GLU A 281 7.08 -29.32 -1.27
C GLU A 281 5.75 -28.97 -1.95
N GLU A 282 4.99 -29.99 -2.32
CA GLU A 282 3.69 -29.84 -2.97
C GLU A 282 2.60 -30.37 -2.07
N GLU A 283 1.48 -29.66 -2.04
CA GLU A 283 0.27 -30.11 -1.38
C GLU A 283 -0.88 -29.99 -2.36
N SER A 284 -1.74 -31.01 -2.37
CA SER A 284 -2.87 -31.09 -3.27
C SER A 284 -4.16 -31.29 -2.50
N GLU A 285 -5.23 -30.64 -2.95
CA GLU A 285 -6.57 -30.85 -2.41
C GLU A 285 -7.61 -30.98 -3.52
N ALA A 286 -8.73 -31.62 -3.19
CA ALA A 286 -9.86 -31.77 -4.10
C ALA A 286 -10.60 -30.44 -4.27
N CYS A 287 -11.10 -30.19 -5.48
CA CYS A 287 -11.90 -29.01 -5.81
C CYS A 287 -12.90 -29.33 -6.93
N GLY A 288 -14.01 -28.59 -6.99
CA GLY A 288 -14.99 -28.71 -8.09
C GLY A 288 -15.51 -30.13 -8.32
N ALA A 289 -15.87 -30.41 -9.58
CA ALA A 289 -16.35 -31.72 -10.02
C ALA A 289 -15.18 -32.71 -10.20
N CYS A 290 -14.73 -33.37 -9.13
CA CYS A 290 -13.58 -34.31 -9.12
C CYS A 290 -12.24 -33.69 -9.56
N GLY A 291 -12.12 -32.37 -9.58
CA GLY A 291 -10.87 -31.69 -9.87
C GLY A 291 -9.90 -31.73 -8.70
N GLN A 292 -8.66 -31.34 -8.98
CA GLN A 292 -7.60 -31.20 -7.99
C GLN A 292 -6.90 -29.87 -8.20
N ARG A 293 -6.58 -29.19 -7.11
CA ARG A 293 -5.71 -28.01 -7.14
C ARG A 293 -4.48 -28.27 -6.29
N VAL A 294 -3.35 -27.74 -6.75
CA VAL A 294 -2.04 -27.94 -6.11
C VAL A 294 -1.50 -26.58 -5.71
N ARG A 295 -0.86 -26.53 -4.55
CA ARG A 295 0.00 -25.43 -4.12
C ARG A 295 1.41 -25.94 -3.90
N ARG A 296 2.39 -25.05 -4.00
CA ARG A 296 3.80 -25.36 -3.76
C ARG A 296 4.31 -24.51 -2.61
N CYS A 297 5.22 -25.06 -1.83
CA CYS A 297 5.99 -24.32 -0.87
C CYS A 297 7.07 -23.52 -1.60
N ASP A 298 7.13 -22.22 -1.33
CA ASP A 298 8.18 -21.36 -1.86
C ASP A 298 9.54 -21.63 -1.20
N GLN A 299 10.57 -20.88 -1.62
CA GLN A 299 11.92 -21.04 -1.08
C GLN A 299 12.05 -20.58 0.38
N ASN A 300 11.07 -19.81 0.87
CA ASN A 300 11.05 -19.24 2.21
C ASN A 300 10.22 -20.08 3.19
N GLY A 301 9.75 -21.26 2.77
CA GLY A 301 9.00 -22.17 3.63
C GLY A 301 7.53 -21.76 3.82
N ARG A 302 6.94 -21.03 2.87
CA ARG A 302 5.53 -20.64 2.87
C ARG A 302 4.78 -21.30 1.71
N TRP A 303 3.58 -21.79 2.01
CA TRP A 303 2.65 -22.25 0.99
C TRP A 303 2.18 -21.11 0.09
N THR A 304 2.33 -21.25 -1.23
CA THR A 304 1.64 -20.40 -2.19
C THR A 304 0.12 -20.59 -2.06
N PRO A 305 -0.70 -19.67 -2.60
CA PRO A 305 -2.09 -19.97 -2.86
C PRO A 305 -2.21 -21.24 -3.72
N PHE A 306 -3.31 -21.96 -3.55
CA PHE A 306 -3.66 -23.03 -4.47
C PHE A 306 -3.84 -22.46 -5.88
N GLY A 307 -3.33 -23.18 -6.87
CA GLY A 307 -3.57 -22.89 -8.27
C GLY A 307 -5.04 -23.09 -8.66
N ALA A 308 -5.31 -22.96 -9.96
CA ALA A 308 -6.62 -23.27 -10.51
C ALA A 308 -7.02 -24.72 -10.24
N CYS A 309 -8.32 -24.98 -10.24
CA CYS A 309 -8.82 -26.35 -10.20
C CYS A 309 -8.57 -26.98 -11.58
N GLU A 310 -7.77 -28.05 -11.62
CA GLU A 310 -7.49 -28.78 -12.84
C GLU A 310 -8.18 -30.15 -12.82
N GLY A 311 -8.50 -30.67 -14.00
CA GLY A 311 -9.13 -32.00 -14.11
C GLY A 311 -10.60 -32.06 -13.69
N GLU A 312 -11.30 -30.92 -13.69
CA GLU A 312 -12.74 -30.89 -13.44
C GLU A 312 -13.51 -31.68 -14.51
N GLY A 313 -14.43 -32.52 -14.05
CA GLY A 313 -15.39 -33.22 -14.88
C GLY A 313 -16.62 -32.34 -15.21
N VAL A 314 -17.53 -32.90 -16.00
CA VAL A 314 -18.72 -32.18 -16.50
C VAL A 314 -19.88 -32.16 -15.50
N CYS A 315 -19.77 -32.88 -14.38
CA CYS A 315 -20.79 -33.01 -13.35
C CYS A 315 -20.21 -33.50 -12.02
N GLU A 316 -20.87 -33.18 -10.91
CA GLU A 316 -20.53 -33.73 -9.59
C GLU A 316 -20.99 -35.20 -9.46
N PRO A 317 -20.26 -36.07 -8.74
CA PRO A 317 -20.65 -37.47 -8.58
C PRO A 317 -22.08 -37.60 -8.02
N ASP A 318 -22.83 -38.55 -8.55
CA ASP A 318 -24.24 -38.83 -8.21
C ASP A 318 -25.26 -37.74 -8.59
N ALA A 319 -24.84 -36.62 -9.19
CA ALA A 319 -25.76 -35.68 -9.80
C ALA A 319 -26.57 -36.36 -10.91
N THR A 320 -27.82 -35.94 -11.11
CA THR A 320 -28.69 -36.47 -12.17
C THR A 320 -29.11 -35.38 -13.14
N ARG A 321 -29.28 -35.73 -14.42
CA ARG A 321 -29.91 -34.87 -15.41
C ARG A 321 -30.88 -35.63 -16.29
N GLN A 322 -31.87 -34.93 -16.80
CA GLN A 322 -32.75 -35.45 -17.86
C GLN A 322 -32.10 -35.23 -19.22
N SER A 323 -32.19 -36.23 -20.08
CA SER A 323 -31.67 -36.22 -21.44
C SER A 323 -32.79 -36.74 -22.37
N PRO A 324 -33.10 -36.04 -23.47
CA PRO A 324 -34.13 -36.48 -24.39
C PRO A 324 -33.69 -37.77 -25.11
N CYS A 325 -34.62 -38.68 -25.33
CA CYS A 325 -34.35 -39.96 -25.98
C CYS A 325 -35.56 -40.44 -26.78
N GLY A 326 -35.31 -41.33 -27.75
CA GLY A 326 -36.37 -42.05 -28.47
C GLY A 326 -37.42 -41.12 -29.10
N ARG A 327 -38.69 -41.52 -29.00
CA ARG A 327 -39.84 -40.74 -29.47
C ARG A 327 -40.29 -39.71 -28.43
N CYS A 328 -39.53 -38.63 -28.30
CA CYS A 328 -39.80 -37.57 -27.32
C CYS A 328 -39.89 -38.09 -25.87
N GLY A 329 -39.23 -39.21 -25.58
CA GLY A 329 -39.10 -39.72 -24.23
C GLY A 329 -37.99 -39.03 -23.47
N GLU A 330 -37.91 -39.32 -22.18
CA GLU A 330 -36.88 -38.82 -21.29
C GLU A 330 -36.12 -39.99 -20.66
N ALA A 331 -34.80 -39.86 -20.61
CA ALA A 331 -33.92 -40.74 -19.85
C ALA A 331 -33.19 -39.91 -18.80
N VAL A 332 -32.82 -40.56 -17.70
CA VAL A 332 -32.01 -39.94 -16.64
C VAL A 332 -30.58 -40.44 -16.77
N GLU A 333 -29.63 -39.51 -16.79
CA GLU A 333 -28.20 -39.80 -16.67
C GLU A 333 -27.74 -39.49 -15.26
N THR A 334 -26.99 -40.41 -14.65
CA THR A 334 -26.36 -40.21 -13.34
C THR A 334 -24.87 -40.01 -13.52
N CYS A 335 -24.32 -38.96 -12.93
CA CYS A 335 -22.92 -38.67 -12.96
C CYS A 335 -22.12 -39.71 -12.17
N THR A 336 -21.04 -40.21 -12.78
CA THR A 336 -20.20 -41.25 -12.17
C THR A 336 -19.20 -40.65 -11.17
N ALA A 337 -18.55 -41.50 -10.38
CA ALA A 337 -17.42 -41.11 -9.52
C ALA A 337 -16.21 -40.56 -10.31
N ALA A 338 -16.20 -40.67 -11.64
CA ALA A 338 -15.22 -40.04 -12.53
C ALA A 338 -15.68 -38.67 -13.04
N CYS A 339 -16.75 -38.09 -12.46
CA CYS A 339 -17.33 -36.81 -12.84
C CYS A 339 -17.69 -36.67 -14.33
N ALA A 340 -18.14 -37.78 -14.91
CA ALA A 340 -18.70 -37.83 -16.25
C ALA A 340 -20.11 -38.41 -16.20
N TRP A 341 -21.01 -37.91 -17.05
CA TRP A 341 -22.36 -38.45 -17.21
C TRP A 341 -22.27 -39.92 -17.59
N GLY A 342 -22.86 -40.77 -16.75
CA GLY A 342 -22.92 -42.21 -16.97
C GLY A 342 -23.89 -42.58 -18.11
N ALA A 343 -24.07 -43.88 -18.30
CA ALA A 343 -25.06 -44.37 -19.26
C ALA A 343 -26.47 -43.90 -18.88
N SER A 344 -27.21 -43.40 -19.87
CA SER A 344 -28.61 -42.98 -19.71
C SER A 344 -29.46 -44.18 -19.28
N SER A 345 -30.48 -43.93 -18.46
CA SER A 345 -31.48 -44.93 -18.10
C SER A 345 -32.24 -45.44 -19.33
N VAL A 346 -33.09 -46.44 -19.13
CA VAL A 346 -34.08 -46.82 -20.16
C VAL A 346 -34.91 -45.57 -20.49
N CYS A 347 -35.19 -45.36 -21.77
CA CYS A 347 -36.02 -44.26 -22.23
C CYS A 347 -37.46 -44.48 -21.77
N GLU A 348 -38.00 -43.56 -20.98
CA GLU A 348 -39.37 -43.60 -20.49
C GLU A 348 -40.21 -42.53 -21.19
N GLY A 349 -41.54 -42.73 -21.24
CA GLY A 349 -42.45 -41.72 -21.81
C GLY A 349 -42.42 -41.60 -23.33
N GLU A 350 -41.97 -42.62 -24.07
CA GLU A 350 -41.96 -42.58 -25.53
C GLU A 350 -43.36 -42.41 -26.13
N GLY A 351 -43.47 -41.48 -27.08
CA GLY A 351 -44.68 -41.21 -27.85
C GLY A 351 -44.97 -42.23 -28.95
N MET A 352 -46.13 -42.06 -29.57
CA MET A 352 -46.67 -43.03 -30.54
C MET A 352 -46.02 -42.92 -31.92
N CYS A 353 -45.39 -41.78 -32.23
CA CYS A 353 -44.82 -41.46 -33.53
C CYS A 353 -43.57 -40.59 -33.39
N ASP A 354 -42.73 -40.58 -34.43
CA ASP A 354 -41.57 -39.69 -34.50
C ASP A 354 -42.03 -38.25 -34.82
N PRO A 355 -41.41 -37.18 -34.27
CA PRO A 355 -41.83 -35.82 -34.54
C PRO A 355 -41.87 -35.52 -36.03
N MET A 356 -42.89 -34.80 -36.49
CA MET A 356 -43.14 -34.52 -37.91
C MET A 356 -43.40 -35.74 -38.80
N ALA A 357 -43.47 -36.96 -38.26
CA ALA A 357 -43.97 -38.09 -39.03
C ALA A 357 -45.37 -37.76 -39.56
N GLU A 358 -45.64 -38.17 -40.79
CA GLU A 358 -46.94 -38.01 -41.43
C GLU A 358 -47.61 -39.37 -41.54
N ASP A 359 -48.90 -39.41 -41.26
CA ASP A 359 -49.74 -40.59 -41.45
C ASP A 359 -50.90 -40.21 -42.36
N GLU A 360 -51.17 -41.09 -43.31
CA GLU A 360 -52.08 -40.86 -44.42
C GLU A 360 -53.17 -41.92 -44.43
N GLU A 361 -54.43 -41.50 -44.53
CA GLU A 361 -55.53 -42.43 -44.73
C GLU A 361 -56.53 -41.96 -45.79
N ASP A 362 -57.11 -42.94 -46.47
CA ASP A 362 -58.12 -42.74 -47.51
C ASP A 362 -59.46 -42.33 -46.89
N CYS A 363 -60.11 -41.35 -47.51
CA CYS A 363 -61.45 -40.90 -47.15
C CYS A 363 -62.53 -41.74 -47.85
N ALA A 364 -63.64 -42.00 -47.15
CA ALA A 364 -64.76 -42.81 -47.65
C ALA A 364 -65.42 -42.27 -48.93
N ASP A 365 -65.35 -40.95 -49.16
CA ASP A 365 -65.95 -40.27 -50.32
C ASP A 365 -64.96 -40.05 -51.49
N GLY A 366 -63.76 -40.63 -51.40
CA GLY A 366 -62.67 -40.43 -52.36
C GLY A 366 -61.84 -39.19 -52.02
N GLY A 367 -60.54 -39.41 -51.78
CA GLY A 367 -59.57 -38.39 -51.35
C GLY A 367 -58.72 -38.89 -50.20
N THR A 368 -57.76 -38.07 -49.77
CA THR A 368 -56.77 -38.41 -48.74
C THR A 368 -56.85 -37.39 -47.61
N ARG A 369 -56.70 -37.82 -46.36
CA ARG A 369 -56.41 -36.93 -45.24
C ARG A 369 -55.09 -37.32 -44.57
N VAL A 370 -54.35 -36.30 -44.14
CA VAL A 370 -53.03 -36.43 -43.53
C VAL A 370 -53.07 -35.86 -42.11
N ARG A 371 -52.37 -36.49 -41.18
CA ARG A 371 -52.02 -35.92 -39.87
C ARG A 371 -50.52 -35.88 -39.70
N THR A 372 -50.05 -34.93 -38.90
CA THR A 372 -48.63 -34.81 -38.56
C THR A 372 -48.45 -35.06 -37.06
N CYS A 373 -47.39 -35.77 -36.70
CA CYS A 373 -47.00 -35.99 -35.32
C CYS A 373 -46.42 -34.69 -34.72
N GLY A 374 -46.96 -34.28 -33.57
CA GLY A 374 -46.53 -33.07 -32.86
C GLY A 374 -45.19 -33.21 -32.13
N PRO A 375 -44.68 -32.12 -31.54
CA PRO A 375 -43.39 -32.11 -30.82
C PRO A 375 -43.39 -32.94 -29.54
N GLU A 376 -44.55 -33.32 -29.01
CA GLU A 376 -44.68 -34.28 -27.89
C GLU A 376 -44.83 -35.74 -28.38
N CYS A 377 -44.50 -36.02 -29.65
CA CYS A 377 -44.60 -37.35 -30.26
C CYS A 377 -46.00 -37.97 -30.18
N ALA A 378 -47.02 -37.12 -30.17
CA ALA A 378 -48.42 -37.49 -30.23
C ALA A 378 -49.01 -37.10 -31.60
N TRP A 379 -49.84 -37.98 -32.16
CA TRP A 379 -50.53 -37.70 -33.40
C TRP A 379 -51.51 -36.53 -33.26
N GLY A 380 -51.37 -35.53 -34.12
CA GLY A 380 -52.40 -34.51 -34.31
C GLY A 380 -53.70 -35.09 -34.90
N ALA A 381 -54.74 -34.27 -34.95
CA ALA A 381 -55.95 -34.61 -35.67
C ALA A 381 -55.67 -34.68 -37.19
N PHE A 382 -56.33 -35.61 -37.89
CA PHE A 382 -56.32 -35.63 -39.35
C PHE A 382 -56.93 -34.35 -39.91
N THR A 383 -56.33 -33.88 -41.00
CA THR A 383 -56.87 -32.80 -41.82
C THR A 383 -58.25 -33.18 -42.40
N ALA A 384 -59.03 -32.19 -42.81
CA ALA A 384 -60.30 -32.44 -43.49
C ALA A 384 -60.05 -33.15 -44.83
N CYS A 385 -60.94 -34.06 -45.22
CA CYS A 385 -60.87 -34.74 -46.51
C CYS A 385 -61.02 -33.72 -47.65
N GLY A 386 -59.94 -33.47 -48.39
CA GLY A 386 -59.93 -32.55 -49.55
C GLY A 386 -58.57 -31.91 -49.78
N GLY A 387 -57.88 -32.32 -50.85
CA GLY A 387 -56.58 -31.78 -51.25
C GLY A 387 -56.64 -30.27 -51.52
N MET A 388 -55.67 -29.53 -50.98
CA MET A 388 -55.51 -28.09 -51.20
C MET A 388 -55.14 -27.79 -52.66
N GLU A 389 -56.10 -27.30 -53.43
CA GLU A 389 -55.83 -26.39 -54.55
C GLU A 389 -56.07 -24.96 -54.04
N CYS A 390 -55.05 -24.09 -54.11
CA CYS A 390 -55.28 -22.67 -53.87
C CYS A 390 -56.06 -22.07 -55.07
N PRO A 391 -57.04 -21.18 -54.86
CA PRO A 391 -57.71 -20.49 -55.95
C PRO A 391 -56.71 -19.65 -56.75
N ALA A 392 -56.69 -19.82 -58.08
CA ALA A 392 -55.77 -19.09 -58.95
C ALA A 392 -55.90 -17.57 -58.75
N GLY A 393 -54.77 -16.91 -58.50
CA GLY A 393 -54.71 -15.47 -58.22
C GLY A 393 -54.87 -15.06 -56.75
N MET A 394 -55.02 -16.01 -55.81
CA MET A 394 -54.93 -15.71 -54.38
C MET A 394 -53.48 -15.38 -54.01
N MET A 395 -53.31 -14.41 -53.10
CA MET A 395 -52.03 -14.04 -52.49
C MET A 395 -52.05 -14.42 -51.01
N ARG A 396 -50.94 -14.95 -50.50
CA ARG A 396 -50.70 -15.11 -49.05
C ARG A 396 -49.34 -14.59 -48.66
N GLU A 397 -49.20 -14.23 -47.40
CA GLU A 397 -47.91 -13.92 -46.79
C GLU A 397 -47.10 -15.20 -46.57
N CYS A 398 -45.79 -15.11 -46.68
CA CYS A 398 -44.85 -16.22 -46.50
C CYS A 398 -43.55 -15.69 -45.90
N TYR A 399 -42.79 -16.58 -45.28
CA TYR A 399 -41.46 -16.31 -44.75
C TYR A 399 -40.74 -17.65 -44.60
N THR A 400 -39.57 -17.79 -45.21
CA THR A 400 -38.82 -19.06 -45.24
C THR A 400 -37.68 -19.12 -44.22
N GLY A 401 -37.39 -18.02 -43.53
CA GLY A 401 -36.44 -17.97 -42.40
C GLY A 401 -37.00 -18.55 -41.09
N PRO A 402 -36.17 -18.68 -40.04
CA PRO A 402 -36.61 -19.11 -38.71
C PRO A 402 -37.78 -18.27 -38.17
N PRO A 403 -38.83 -18.86 -37.55
CA PRO A 403 -39.99 -18.08 -37.12
C PRO A 403 -39.70 -16.93 -36.15
N SER A 404 -38.63 -17.03 -35.36
CA SER A 404 -38.19 -16.00 -34.39
C SER A 404 -37.60 -14.75 -35.03
N THR A 405 -37.08 -14.85 -36.25
CA THR A 405 -36.41 -13.72 -36.95
C THR A 405 -37.37 -12.92 -37.83
N ARG A 406 -38.65 -13.33 -37.88
CA ARG A 406 -39.66 -12.69 -38.73
C ARG A 406 -39.97 -11.29 -38.21
N SER A 407 -39.78 -10.29 -39.08
CA SER A 407 -40.03 -8.88 -38.75
C SER A 407 -39.11 -8.33 -37.66
N VAL A 408 -37.90 -8.90 -37.54
CA VAL A 408 -36.80 -8.43 -36.70
C VAL A 408 -35.71 -7.90 -37.63
N GLY A 409 -35.06 -6.79 -37.25
CA GLY A 409 -34.01 -6.17 -38.07
C GLY A 409 -34.42 -5.87 -39.51
N THR A 410 -33.56 -6.28 -40.45
CA THR A 410 -33.81 -6.18 -41.89
C THR A 410 -34.82 -7.23 -42.41
N CYS A 411 -35.06 -8.29 -41.64
CA CYS A 411 -35.87 -9.42 -42.06
C CYS A 411 -37.35 -9.09 -42.18
N ARG A 412 -37.95 -9.48 -43.30
CA ARG A 412 -39.37 -9.26 -43.54
C ARG A 412 -40.02 -10.39 -44.34
N PRO A 413 -41.31 -10.67 -44.06
CA PRO A 413 -42.08 -11.63 -44.83
C PRO A 413 -42.30 -11.16 -46.27
N GLY A 414 -42.34 -12.12 -47.19
CA GLY A 414 -42.67 -11.93 -48.60
C GLY A 414 -44.11 -12.33 -48.91
N ARG A 415 -44.40 -12.47 -50.21
CA ARG A 415 -45.73 -12.89 -50.71
C ARG A 415 -45.61 -14.06 -51.68
N GLN A 416 -46.55 -15.00 -51.57
CA GLN A 416 -46.71 -16.11 -52.49
C GLN A 416 -47.94 -15.91 -53.35
N ASN A 417 -47.77 -16.09 -54.66
CA ASN A 417 -48.86 -16.12 -55.64
C ASN A 417 -49.31 -17.55 -55.90
N CYS A 418 -50.62 -17.79 -55.95
CA CYS A 418 -51.14 -19.07 -56.39
C CYS A 418 -51.18 -19.16 -57.93
N ILE A 419 -50.34 -20.03 -58.49
CA ILE A 419 -50.22 -20.28 -59.94
C ILE A 419 -50.49 -21.77 -60.21
N GLY A 420 -51.52 -22.09 -60.98
CA GLY A 420 -51.83 -23.47 -61.36
C GLY A 420 -52.21 -24.38 -60.19
N GLY A 421 -52.90 -23.84 -59.18
CA GLY A 421 -53.33 -24.58 -57.98
C GLY A 421 -52.25 -24.78 -56.92
N ARG A 422 -51.05 -24.22 -57.12
CA ARG A 422 -49.91 -24.29 -56.19
C ARG A 422 -49.41 -22.90 -55.82
N TRP A 423 -48.99 -22.73 -54.57
CA TRP A 423 -48.27 -21.53 -54.14
C TRP A 423 -46.88 -21.51 -54.77
N GLY A 424 -46.51 -20.38 -55.38
CA GLY A 424 -45.17 -20.15 -55.94
C GLY A 424 -44.10 -19.95 -54.86
N GLY A 425 -42.93 -19.45 -55.26
CA GLY A 425 -41.89 -19.02 -54.33
C GLY A 425 -42.33 -17.83 -53.48
N CYS A 426 -41.67 -17.62 -52.34
CA CYS A 426 -41.90 -16.43 -51.52
C CYS A 426 -41.16 -15.24 -52.14
N GLU A 427 -41.88 -14.37 -52.82
CA GLU A 427 -41.32 -13.20 -53.48
C GLU A 427 -41.16 -12.06 -52.46
N GLU A 428 -40.07 -11.28 -52.59
CA GLU A 428 -39.77 -10.08 -51.78
C GLU A 428 -39.47 -10.31 -50.29
N GLU A 429 -39.33 -11.56 -49.84
CA GLU A 429 -38.84 -11.84 -48.50
C GLU A 429 -37.37 -11.42 -48.31
N VAL A 430 -37.02 -11.04 -47.09
CA VAL A 430 -35.64 -10.84 -46.64
C VAL A 430 -35.44 -11.76 -45.44
N THR A 431 -34.60 -12.78 -45.60
CA THR A 431 -34.26 -13.77 -44.56
C THR A 431 -32.94 -13.42 -43.89
N PRO A 432 -32.66 -13.96 -42.69
CA PRO A 432 -31.41 -13.73 -41.99
C PRO A 432 -30.20 -14.05 -42.86
N THR A 433 -29.18 -13.22 -42.75
CA THR A 433 -27.85 -13.46 -43.31
C THR A 433 -26.81 -13.49 -42.18
N ILE A 434 -25.53 -13.61 -42.51
CA ILE A 434 -24.48 -13.50 -41.51
C ILE A 434 -24.29 -12.01 -41.20
N GLU A 435 -24.15 -11.67 -39.92
CA GLU A 435 -24.00 -10.28 -39.46
C GLU A 435 -22.80 -9.58 -40.12
N ALA A 436 -23.02 -8.36 -40.61
CA ALA A 436 -21.97 -7.49 -41.13
C ALA A 436 -21.72 -6.31 -40.18
N CYS A 437 -20.82 -6.53 -39.23
CA CYS A 437 -20.52 -5.70 -38.04
C CYS A 437 -20.09 -4.22 -38.23
N ASP A 438 -20.27 -3.61 -39.40
CA ASP A 438 -19.94 -2.19 -39.64
C ASP A 438 -20.96 -1.51 -40.57
N ASN A 439 -22.23 -1.94 -40.52
CA ASN A 439 -23.27 -1.39 -41.40
C ASN A 439 -24.50 -0.82 -40.66
N ARG A 440 -24.55 -0.97 -39.34
CA ARG A 440 -25.63 -0.57 -38.41
C ARG A 440 -26.98 -1.22 -38.71
N VAL A 441 -26.95 -2.43 -39.26
CA VAL A 441 -28.12 -3.20 -39.63
C VAL A 441 -28.00 -4.58 -38.99
N ASP A 442 -29.03 -4.94 -38.24
CA ASP A 442 -29.31 -6.31 -37.81
C ASP A 442 -29.58 -7.20 -39.05
N ASP A 443 -28.51 -7.83 -39.56
CA ASP A 443 -28.47 -8.61 -40.79
C ASP A 443 -28.83 -10.08 -40.53
N ASP A 444 -28.57 -10.59 -39.33
CA ASP A 444 -28.94 -11.93 -38.90
C ASP A 444 -30.29 -12.02 -38.16
N CYS A 445 -30.91 -10.86 -37.92
CA CYS A 445 -32.26 -10.68 -37.43
C CYS A 445 -32.49 -11.31 -36.05
N ASP A 446 -31.49 -11.26 -35.19
CA ASP A 446 -31.54 -11.73 -33.80
C ASP A 446 -32.03 -10.66 -32.81
N GLY A 447 -32.07 -9.40 -33.26
CA GLY A 447 -32.62 -8.25 -32.54
C GLY A 447 -31.60 -7.20 -32.14
N ASP A 448 -30.30 -7.47 -32.31
CA ASP A 448 -29.21 -6.55 -32.04
C ASP A 448 -28.52 -6.14 -33.35
N ALA A 449 -27.75 -5.05 -33.36
CA ALA A 449 -27.05 -4.58 -34.56
C ALA A 449 -25.59 -4.27 -34.24
N ASP A 450 -24.67 -4.73 -35.11
CA ASP A 450 -23.23 -4.51 -35.01
C ASP A 450 -22.64 -4.72 -33.59
N ALA A 451 -22.26 -3.64 -32.90
CA ALA A 451 -21.54 -3.65 -31.64
C ALA A 451 -22.40 -4.09 -30.44
N ASP A 452 -23.73 -4.04 -30.61
CA ASP A 452 -24.67 -4.56 -29.62
C ASP A 452 -24.96 -6.06 -29.88
N ASP A 453 -24.54 -6.61 -31.03
CA ASP A 453 -24.77 -8.01 -31.43
C ASP A 453 -23.60 -8.92 -30.99
N MET A 454 -23.95 -10.02 -30.31
CA MET A 454 -23.03 -11.03 -29.81
C MET A 454 -22.43 -11.91 -30.91
N SER A 455 -23.03 -11.95 -32.11
CA SER A 455 -22.49 -12.56 -33.32
C SER A 455 -21.25 -11.81 -33.84
N CYS A 456 -21.12 -10.52 -33.50
CA CYS A 456 -19.93 -9.69 -33.67
C CYS A 456 -18.93 -9.81 -32.50
N ALA A 457 -19.32 -10.43 -31.38
CA ALA A 457 -18.46 -10.70 -30.24
C ALA A 457 -17.65 -12.00 -30.44
N GLY A 458 -16.37 -11.88 -30.78
CA GLY A 458 -15.41 -13.00 -30.72
C GLY A 458 -14.77 -13.46 -32.03
N GLN A 459 -14.80 -12.65 -33.09
CA GLN A 459 -13.78 -12.79 -34.16
C GLN A 459 -12.47 -12.09 -33.73
N PRO A 460 -11.29 -12.61 -34.12
CA PRO A 460 -10.02 -12.25 -33.48
C PRO A 460 -9.65 -10.79 -33.76
N ASN A 461 -9.45 -10.03 -32.69
CA ASN A 461 -8.79 -8.72 -32.62
C ASN A 461 -9.42 -7.59 -33.46
N VAL A 462 -10.56 -7.08 -33.01
CA VAL A 462 -10.89 -5.65 -33.17
C VAL A 462 -11.00 -4.99 -31.80
N ALA A 463 -9.85 -4.87 -31.14
CA ALA A 463 -9.74 -3.92 -30.06
C ALA A 463 -9.96 -2.51 -30.60
N ASN A 464 -10.79 -1.75 -29.90
CA ASN A 464 -11.08 -0.37 -30.23
C ASN A 464 -10.06 0.56 -29.56
N VAL A 465 -9.87 1.74 -30.14
CA VAL A 465 -9.13 2.79 -29.45
C VAL A 465 -9.85 3.10 -28.13
N GLY A 466 -9.12 3.06 -27.02
CA GLY A 466 -9.66 3.22 -25.68
C GLY A 466 -9.84 1.95 -24.86
N ASP A 467 -9.66 0.78 -25.46
CA ASP A 467 -9.74 -0.49 -24.75
C ASP A 467 -8.52 -0.73 -23.85
N ALA A 468 -8.73 -1.55 -22.82
CA ALA A 468 -7.68 -2.03 -21.94
C ALA A 468 -6.69 -2.92 -22.70
N CYS A 469 -5.42 -2.89 -22.31
CA CYS A 469 -4.44 -3.80 -22.90
C CYS A 469 -3.29 -4.10 -21.93
N ALA A 470 -2.76 -5.31 -22.02
CA ALA A 470 -1.50 -5.69 -21.41
C ALA A 470 -0.36 -5.66 -22.45
N GLU A 471 -0.62 -6.03 -23.68
CA GLU A 471 0.37 -6.09 -24.76
C GLU A 471 -0.19 -5.56 -26.09
N ASN A 472 0.65 -5.39 -27.10
CA ASN A 472 0.19 -4.80 -28.37
C ASN A 472 -0.77 -5.73 -29.11
N GLU A 473 -0.64 -7.03 -28.89
CA GLU A 473 -1.47 -8.09 -29.46
C GLU A 473 -2.94 -7.94 -29.03
N ASP A 474 -3.18 -7.43 -27.81
CA ASP A 474 -4.52 -7.11 -27.31
C ASP A 474 -5.18 -5.99 -28.10
N CYS A 475 -4.39 -5.13 -28.75
CA CYS A 475 -4.86 -3.93 -29.43
C CYS A 475 -5.05 -4.10 -30.94
N GLY A 476 -4.80 -5.30 -31.48
CA GLY A 476 -4.89 -5.58 -32.91
C GLY A 476 -3.98 -4.67 -33.74
N GLN A 477 -4.57 -3.68 -34.41
CA GLN A 477 -3.86 -2.69 -35.24
C GLN A 477 -3.35 -1.46 -34.47
N PHE A 478 -3.75 -1.29 -33.22
CA PHE A 478 -3.32 -0.18 -32.35
C PHE A 478 -2.15 -0.58 -31.45
N ALA A 479 -1.47 0.40 -30.87
CA ALA A 479 -0.42 0.17 -29.88
C ALA A 479 -1.01 0.17 -28.48
N CYS A 480 -0.51 -0.70 -27.60
CA CYS A 480 -0.83 -0.66 -26.20
C CYS A 480 -0.01 0.44 -25.49
N LEU A 481 -0.65 1.57 -25.20
CA LEU A 481 -0.05 2.66 -24.44
C LEU A 481 -0.01 2.26 -22.96
N ARG A 482 1.17 1.90 -22.45
CA ARG A 482 1.41 1.58 -21.02
C ARG A 482 2.85 1.81 -20.59
N ALA A 483 3.13 1.67 -19.30
CA ALA A 483 4.49 1.64 -18.74
C ALA A 483 5.35 0.54 -19.40
N PRO A 484 6.67 0.75 -19.61
CA PRO A 484 7.46 1.89 -19.13
C PRO A 484 7.42 3.13 -20.05
N ASN A 485 6.95 3.00 -21.28
CA ASN A 485 7.02 4.07 -22.29
C ASN A 485 5.91 5.12 -22.15
N HIS A 486 4.77 4.72 -21.59
CA HIS A 486 3.58 5.53 -21.38
C HIS A 486 2.98 5.27 -19.99
N PRO A 487 3.72 5.58 -18.90
CA PRO A 487 3.33 5.24 -17.54
C PRO A 487 2.05 5.91 -17.04
N GLN A 488 1.57 6.94 -17.73
CA GLN A 488 0.32 7.64 -17.43
C GLN A 488 -0.94 6.87 -17.85
N PHE A 489 -0.82 5.90 -18.77
CA PHE A 489 -1.94 5.05 -19.20
C PHE A 489 -1.97 3.77 -18.35
N GLU A 490 -2.39 3.93 -17.09
CA GLU A 490 -2.55 2.81 -16.18
C GLU A 490 -3.63 1.84 -16.67
N GLY A 491 -3.39 0.53 -16.48
CA GLY A 491 -4.24 -0.54 -17.03
C GLY A 491 -4.18 -0.69 -18.56
N GLY A 492 -3.26 0.02 -19.22
CA GLY A 492 -3.03 0.04 -20.66
C GLY A 492 -4.18 0.65 -21.46
N TYR A 493 -3.87 1.25 -22.60
CA TYR A 493 -4.85 1.88 -23.47
C TYR A 493 -4.50 1.64 -24.94
N CYS A 494 -5.39 1.02 -25.70
CA CYS A 494 -5.20 0.86 -27.14
C CYS A 494 -5.31 2.22 -27.84
N GLY A 495 -4.24 2.66 -28.51
CA GLY A 495 -4.19 3.94 -29.22
C GLY A 495 -3.06 4.03 -30.24
N VAL A 496 -2.92 5.17 -30.90
CA VAL A 496 -1.86 5.38 -31.91
C VAL A 496 -0.90 6.47 -31.46
N VAL A 497 0.41 6.22 -31.55
CA VAL A 497 1.47 7.17 -31.24
C VAL A 497 2.66 7.00 -32.20
N PRO A 498 3.22 8.08 -32.77
CA PRO A 498 2.65 9.43 -32.88
C PRO A 498 1.50 9.47 -33.93
N CYS A 499 0.50 10.35 -33.76
CA CYS A 499 -0.50 10.55 -34.82
C CYS A 499 0.10 11.32 -36.01
N ASN A 500 0.02 10.74 -37.22
CA ASN A 500 0.76 11.22 -38.39
C ASN A 500 -0.09 11.94 -39.46
N ALA A 501 -1.42 11.77 -39.52
CA ALA A 501 -2.34 12.64 -40.29
C ALA A 501 -3.85 12.36 -40.15
N ALA A 502 -4.31 11.20 -39.68
CA ALA A 502 -5.73 10.95 -39.39
C ALA A 502 -5.88 9.74 -38.47
N CYS A 503 -6.64 9.89 -37.38
CA CYS A 503 -6.79 8.86 -36.35
C CYS A 503 -7.89 7.82 -36.65
N GLY A 504 -8.67 8.02 -37.72
CA GLY A 504 -9.87 7.24 -38.00
C GLY A 504 -11.10 7.80 -37.31
N ASP A 505 -12.29 7.33 -37.70
CA ASP A 505 -13.56 7.81 -37.14
C ASP A 505 -13.67 7.47 -35.65
N GLY A 506 -14.22 8.40 -34.85
CA GLY A 506 -14.37 8.22 -33.40
C GLY A 506 -13.12 8.44 -32.57
N THR A 507 -12.07 9.04 -33.15
CA THR A 507 -10.82 9.36 -32.45
C THR A 507 -10.30 10.74 -32.84
N ASP A 508 -9.58 11.40 -31.93
CA ASP A 508 -8.96 12.70 -32.15
C ASP A 508 -7.44 12.64 -31.94
N CYS A 509 -6.71 13.34 -32.81
CA CYS A 509 -5.26 13.53 -32.70
C CYS A 509 -4.97 14.68 -31.76
N VAL A 510 -4.44 14.39 -30.57
CA VAL A 510 -4.28 15.35 -29.49
C VAL A 510 -2.86 15.37 -28.95
N SER A 511 -2.43 16.52 -28.46
CA SER A 511 -1.14 16.67 -27.77
C SER A 511 -1.35 16.59 -26.26
N LEU A 512 -0.89 15.51 -25.65
CA LEU A 512 -0.92 15.31 -24.19
C LEU A 512 0.46 14.86 -23.73
N PHE A 513 0.88 15.27 -22.53
CA PHE A 513 2.17 14.86 -21.93
C PHE A 513 3.39 15.08 -22.87
N GLY A 514 3.35 16.14 -23.68
CA GLY A 514 4.42 16.47 -24.64
C GLY A 514 4.53 15.55 -25.87
N ARG A 515 3.56 14.67 -26.11
CA ARG A 515 3.50 13.75 -27.26
C ARG A 515 2.12 13.80 -27.95
N GLN A 516 2.07 13.32 -29.19
CA GLN A 516 0.83 13.29 -29.97
C GLN A 516 0.22 11.88 -29.97
N TYR A 517 -1.07 11.78 -29.65
CA TYR A 517 -1.81 10.52 -29.55
C TYR A 517 -3.10 10.58 -30.37
N CYS A 518 -3.48 9.44 -30.96
CA CYS A 518 -4.87 9.19 -31.34
C CYS A 518 -5.59 8.54 -30.15
N LEU A 519 -6.50 9.28 -29.54
CA LEU A 519 -7.31 8.80 -28.41
C LEU A 519 -8.79 8.78 -28.81
N ARG A 520 -9.58 7.95 -28.12
CA ARG A 520 -11.01 7.80 -28.35
C ARG A 520 -11.72 9.13 -28.10
N SER A 521 -12.49 9.61 -29.07
CA SER A 521 -13.33 10.79 -28.89
C SER A 521 -14.49 10.50 -27.95
N CYS A 522 -14.95 11.50 -27.22
CA CYS A 522 -16.04 11.38 -26.25
C CYS A 522 -16.90 12.65 -26.21
N GLN A 523 -18.13 12.52 -25.75
CA GLN A 523 -19.04 13.67 -25.52
C GLN A 523 -19.28 13.92 -24.03
N GLN A 524 -19.21 12.86 -23.22
CA GLN A 524 -19.55 12.84 -21.79
C GLN A 524 -18.71 11.77 -21.08
N ALA A 525 -18.55 11.89 -19.76
CA ALA A 525 -17.65 11.03 -18.98
C ALA A 525 -17.92 9.51 -19.11
N ARG A 526 -19.20 9.12 -19.25
CA ARG A 526 -19.59 7.70 -19.41
C ARG A 526 -19.17 7.06 -20.74
N ASP A 527 -18.72 7.86 -21.71
CA ASP A 527 -18.19 7.34 -22.98
C ASP A 527 -16.76 6.78 -22.79
N CYS A 528 -16.14 7.05 -21.64
CA CYS A 528 -14.80 6.63 -21.28
C CYS A 528 -14.83 5.47 -20.28
N ARG A 529 -13.81 4.60 -20.38
CA ARG A 529 -13.57 3.51 -19.43
C ARG A 529 -13.31 4.07 -18.03
N SER A 530 -13.67 3.31 -16.99
CA SER A 530 -13.31 3.62 -15.60
C SER A 530 -11.82 3.97 -15.46
N GLY A 531 -11.50 5.05 -14.73
CA GLY A 531 -10.16 5.61 -14.62
C GLY A 531 -9.77 6.62 -15.72
N TYR A 532 -10.66 6.86 -16.69
CA TYR A 532 -10.47 7.83 -17.77
C TYR A 532 -11.60 8.86 -17.77
N ALA A 533 -11.26 10.12 -18.03
CA ALA A 533 -12.20 11.23 -18.13
C ALA A 533 -12.30 11.73 -19.57
N CYS A 534 -13.44 12.33 -19.90
CA CYS A 534 -13.67 12.94 -21.19
C CYS A 534 -13.13 14.38 -21.20
N LEU A 535 -11.92 14.56 -21.74
CA LEU A 535 -11.14 15.80 -21.65
C LEU A 535 -11.27 16.64 -22.90
N GLU A 536 -11.62 17.93 -22.74
CA GLU A 536 -11.58 18.90 -23.83
C GLU A 536 -10.16 19.49 -23.95
N VAL A 537 -9.41 18.99 -24.95
CA VAL A 537 -7.98 19.30 -25.12
C VAL A 537 -7.73 20.34 -26.21
N ALA A 538 -8.73 20.63 -27.03
CA ALA A 538 -8.80 21.76 -27.94
C ALA A 538 -10.27 22.11 -28.22
N LEU A 539 -10.54 23.30 -28.77
CA LEU A 539 -11.89 23.74 -29.14
C LEU A 539 -12.57 22.68 -30.03
N ASN A 540 -13.60 22.02 -29.49
CA ASN A 540 -14.36 20.92 -30.12
C ASN A 540 -13.64 19.57 -30.27
N HIS A 541 -12.51 19.34 -29.59
CA HIS A 541 -11.85 18.03 -29.52
C HIS A 541 -11.89 17.50 -28.09
N ARG A 542 -12.69 16.46 -27.86
CA ARG A 542 -12.89 15.82 -26.56
C ARG A 542 -12.48 14.36 -26.63
N VAL A 543 -11.58 13.93 -25.76
CA VAL A 543 -11.00 12.59 -25.78
C VAL A 543 -11.00 11.90 -24.42
N CYS A 544 -11.07 10.58 -24.41
CA CYS A 544 -10.87 9.78 -23.21
C CYS A 544 -9.39 9.68 -22.86
N ALA A 545 -8.98 10.34 -21.77
CA ALA A 545 -7.62 10.34 -21.25
C ALA A 545 -7.61 10.03 -19.74
N PRO A 546 -6.48 9.60 -19.15
CA PRO A 546 -6.41 9.26 -17.73
C PRO A 546 -6.93 10.39 -16.84
N ALA A 547 -7.83 10.05 -15.91
CA ALA A 547 -8.34 10.98 -14.91
C ALA A 547 -7.45 10.96 -13.67
N CYS A 548 -7.32 12.10 -12.99
CA CYS A 548 -6.75 12.13 -11.64
C CYS A 548 -7.87 11.99 -10.60
N ASN A 549 -7.56 11.32 -9.49
CA ASN A 549 -8.39 11.28 -8.29
C ASN A 549 -7.76 12.08 -7.15
N ASP A 550 -6.43 12.23 -7.13
CA ASP A 550 -5.67 13.10 -6.24
C ASP A 550 -4.39 13.63 -6.90
N ASP A 551 -3.70 14.56 -6.24
CA ASP A 551 -2.49 15.23 -6.77
C ASP A 551 -1.36 14.25 -7.14
N SER A 552 -1.31 13.05 -6.55
CA SER A 552 -0.26 12.06 -6.85
C SER A 552 -0.43 11.39 -8.22
N ASP A 553 -1.64 11.42 -8.78
CA ASP A 553 -1.91 11.01 -10.16
C ASP A 553 -1.34 12.02 -11.18
N CYS A 554 -1.05 13.24 -10.72
CA CYS A 554 -0.58 14.35 -11.54
C CYS A 554 0.94 14.38 -11.67
N ARG A 555 1.45 13.51 -12.55
CA ARG A 555 2.89 13.33 -12.81
C ARG A 555 3.50 14.37 -13.75
N ASP A 556 2.71 15.30 -14.28
CA ASP A 556 3.21 16.42 -15.11
C ASP A 556 3.68 17.56 -14.19
N PRO A 557 4.98 17.94 -14.21
CA PRO A 557 5.48 19.06 -13.42
C PRO A 557 4.79 20.41 -13.72
N GLY A 558 4.20 20.57 -14.91
CA GLY A 558 3.45 21.77 -15.29
C GLY A 558 2.00 21.78 -14.82
N ALA A 559 1.48 20.65 -14.34
CA ALA A 559 0.10 20.51 -13.87
C ALA A 559 0.03 19.49 -12.71
N PRO A 560 0.54 19.85 -11.51
CA PRO A 560 0.72 18.89 -10.42
C PRO A 560 -0.51 18.72 -9.51
N VAL A 561 -1.61 19.44 -9.75
CA VAL A 561 -2.78 19.44 -8.86
C VAL A 561 -3.97 18.78 -9.53
N CYS A 562 -4.69 17.90 -8.83
CA CYS A 562 -5.91 17.31 -9.32
C CYS A 562 -7.14 18.19 -9.06
N ASP A 563 -7.82 18.62 -10.12
CA ASP A 563 -9.14 19.23 -10.07
C ASP A 563 -10.20 18.12 -9.98
N HIS A 564 -10.72 17.89 -8.77
CA HIS A 564 -11.70 16.84 -8.49
C HIS A 564 -13.07 17.04 -9.17
N ASP A 565 -13.40 18.25 -9.64
CA ASP A 565 -14.66 18.50 -10.34
C ASP A 565 -14.58 18.03 -11.80
N THR A 566 -13.39 18.11 -12.40
CA THR A 566 -13.14 17.78 -13.81
C THR A 566 -12.33 16.49 -14.00
N GLY A 567 -11.71 15.96 -12.95
CA GLY A 567 -10.78 14.83 -13.00
C GLY A 567 -9.47 15.15 -13.72
N LEU A 568 -9.08 16.44 -13.76
CA LEU A 568 -7.95 16.95 -14.54
C LEU A 568 -6.78 17.37 -13.67
N CYS A 569 -5.59 17.02 -14.11
CA CYS A 569 -4.37 17.64 -13.61
C CYS A 569 -4.25 19.08 -14.14
N VAL A 570 -4.26 20.05 -13.25
CA VAL A 570 -4.18 21.49 -13.53
C VAL A 570 -2.92 22.09 -12.91
N ALA A 571 -2.44 23.18 -13.51
CA ALA A 571 -1.37 23.99 -12.93
C ALA A 571 -1.83 24.58 -11.59
N THR A 572 -0.89 24.70 -10.63
CA THR A 572 -1.13 25.50 -9.43
C THR A 572 -1.53 26.91 -9.87
N SER A 573 -2.70 27.36 -9.44
CA SER A 573 -3.31 28.57 -9.96
C SER A 573 -2.48 29.82 -9.60
N ASP A 574 -1.64 30.26 -10.52
CA ASP A 574 -1.15 31.65 -10.57
C ASP A 574 -1.33 32.30 -11.97
N GLU A 575 -1.90 31.58 -12.95
CA GLU A 575 -2.25 32.14 -14.27
C GLU A 575 -3.62 31.66 -14.76
N ARG A 576 -4.70 32.08 -14.08
CA ARG A 576 -6.05 32.05 -14.67
C ARG A 576 -6.21 33.29 -15.56
N VAL A 577 -5.68 33.23 -16.79
CA VAL A 577 -6.00 34.23 -17.83
C VAL A 577 -7.43 33.99 -18.28
N ASP A 578 -8.28 34.90 -17.83
CA ASP A 578 -9.69 35.06 -18.19
C ASP A 578 -9.82 35.22 -19.72
N MET A 579 -10.30 34.16 -20.39
CA MET A 579 -10.65 34.17 -21.82
C MET A 579 -12.12 33.79 -21.96
N GLY A 580 -13.00 34.80 -22.01
CA GLY A 580 -14.32 34.62 -22.64
C GLY A 580 -15.47 35.49 -22.17
N ALA A 581 -15.51 36.77 -22.57
CA ALA A 581 -16.79 37.44 -22.85
C ALA A 581 -16.65 38.60 -23.86
N GLY A 582 -17.02 38.34 -25.11
CA GLY A 582 -17.81 39.27 -25.94
C GLY A 582 -17.10 40.37 -26.75
N MET A 583 -16.96 40.13 -28.06
CA MET A 583 -16.88 41.19 -29.08
C MET A 583 -18.25 41.90 -29.23
N ASN A 584 -18.30 43.25 -29.21
CA ASN A 584 -18.54 44.14 -30.38
C ASN A 584 -18.67 45.65 -29.93
N PRO A 585 -18.70 46.68 -30.82
CA PRO A 585 -17.62 47.66 -30.94
C PRO A 585 -18.04 49.15 -30.78
N LEU A 586 -17.04 50.05 -30.87
CA LEU A 586 -17.13 51.51 -31.09
C LEU A 586 -17.64 52.40 -29.91
N ARG A 587 -16.73 53.13 -29.25
CA ARG A 587 -16.54 54.59 -29.40
C ARG A 587 -15.64 55.19 -28.31
N ARG A 588 -15.02 56.30 -28.73
CA ARG A 588 -14.08 57.20 -28.07
C ARG A 588 -14.45 57.69 -26.66
N ASP A 589 -13.35 58.03 -25.98
CA ASP A 589 -13.06 59.27 -25.24
C ASP A 589 -13.24 59.30 -23.71
N SER A 590 -12.10 59.59 -23.08
CA SER A 590 -11.88 60.59 -22.03
C SER A 590 -12.41 60.34 -20.62
N GLY A 591 -11.46 60.00 -19.73
CA GLY A 591 -11.13 60.78 -18.52
C GLY A 591 -12.12 60.80 -17.36
N VAL A 592 -11.61 60.48 -16.16
CA VAL A 592 -11.46 61.40 -15.02
C VAL A 592 -11.23 60.57 -13.74
N VAL A 593 -10.15 60.92 -13.06
CA VAL A 593 -9.74 60.47 -11.72
C VAL A 593 -10.57 61.21 -10.66
N LEU A 594 -11.12 60.53 -9.65
CA LEU A 594 -11.37 61.11 -8.32
C LEU A 594 -11.23 60.07 -7.17
N PRO A 595 -10.89 60.51 -5.94
CA PRO A 595 -10.35 59.69 -4.83
C PRO A 595 -11.41 59.24 -3.78
N PRO A 596 -11.04 58.46 -2.74
CA PRO A 596 -11.97 57.76 -1.83
C PRO A 596 -12.17 58.50 -0.46
N PRO A 597 -12.71 57.84 0.57
CA PRO A 597 -14.13 57.66 0.94
C PRO A 597 -14.46 58.50 2.21
N PRO A 598 -15.62 58.29 2.88
CA PRO A 598 -15.46 57.78 4.26
C PRO A 598 -16.62 56.94 4.84
N SER A 599 -16.22 55.90 5.58
CA SER A 599 -16.58 55.55 6.97
C SER A 599 -18.03 55.35 7.45
N SER A 600 -18.14 54.37 8.38
CA SER A 600 -18.89 54.40 9.66
C SER A 600 -20.16 53.51 9.76
N PRO A 601 -20.54 53.04 10.96
CA PRO A 601 -20.49 51.60 11.26
C PRO A 601 -21.78 51.06 11.95
N GLY A 602 -21.77 49.78 12.30
CA GLY A 602 -22.12 49.38 13.67
C GLY A 602 -23.34 48.51 13.90
N SER A 603 -23.14 47.60 14.85
CA SER A 603 -24.08 46.93 15.76
C SER A 603 -24.92 45.78 15.20
N SER A 604 -25.33 44.77 15.97
CA SER A 604 -24.89 44.12 17.23
C SER A 604 -25.96 43.04 17.52
N ALA A 605 -25.63 42.12 18.43
CA ALA A 605 -26.49 41.16 19.14
C ALA A 605 -26.56 39.76 18.50
N ARG A 606 -26.04 38.69 19.16
CA ARG A 606 -26.52 37.97 20.39
C ARG A 606 -27.96 37.45 20.20
N ALA A 607 -28.33 36.24 20.58
CA ALA A 607 -27.68 35.09 21.21
C ALA A 607 -28.69 33.91 21.15
N ASP A 608 -28.23 32.76 21.65
CA ASP A 608 -29.02 31.64 22.19
C ASP A 608 -29.66 30.67 21.18
N ALA A 609 -29.78 29.37 21.42
CA ALA A 609 -29.17 28.33 22.25
C ALA A 609 -30.15 27.14 22.14
N GLY A 610 -29.65 25.89 22.17
CA GLY A 610 -30.44 24.79 22.73
C GLY A 610 -30.68 23.52 21.89
N ALA A 611 -30.01 22.45 22.34
CA ALA A 611 -30.55 21.11 22.61
C ALA A 611 -30.78 20.09 21.45
N ASP A 612 -29.83 19.15 21.28
CA ASP A 612 -29.81 17.73 21.75
C ASP A 612 -31.06 16.81 21.51
N PRO A 613 -30.97 15.46 21.64
CA PRO A 613 -30.32 14.42 20.81
C PRO A 613 -31.27 13.25 20.40
N GLY A 614 -30.77 12.22 19.69
CA GLY A 614 -31.38 10.88 19.55
C GLY A 614 -31.32 10.31 18.12
N GLU A 615 -31.20 9.01 17.81
CA GLU A 615 -31.02 7.74 18.54
C GLU A 615 -30.90 6.63 17.43
N LEU A 616 -29.75 5.92 17.35
CA LEU A 616 -29.46 4.51 16.97
C LEU A 616 -30.12 3.81 15.69
N PRO A 617 -29.82 2.52 15.35
CA PRO A 617 -28.88 1.99 14.33
C PRO A 617 -29.62 1.03 13.31
N PRO A 618 -29.12 -0.11 12.73
CA PRO A 618 -27.78 -0.71 12.48
C PRO A 618 -27.59 -1.25 11.01
N LYS A 619 -26.57 -2.13 10.80
CA LYS A 619 -26.31 -3.12 9.71
C LYS A 619 -25.37 -2.68 8.57
N GLU A 620 -24.50 -3.51 7.98
CA GLU A 620 -23.91 -4.85 8.22
C GLU A 620 -22.90 -5.08 7.07
N GLU A 621 -21.87 -5.92 7.30
CA GLU A 621 -21.13 -6.75 6.32
C GLU A 621 -20.31 -6.04 5.21
N GLY A 622 -19.12 -6.49 4.79
CA GLY A 622 -18.34 -7.68 5.07
C GLY A 622 -17.27 -7.85 3.97
N CYS A 623 -16.19 -8.56 4.33
CA CYS A 623 -15.24 -9.27 3.45
C CYS A 623 -14.39 -8.46 2.45
N ALA A 624 -13.23 -8.92 1.98
CA ALA A 624 -12.21 -9.87 2.42
C ALA A 624 -11.15 -9.84 1.29
N CYS A 625 -9.91 -10.11 1.65
CA CYS A 625 -8.92 -10.89 0.89
C CYS A 625 -8.52 -10.41 -0.53
N ASN A 626 -7.23 -10.06 -0.70
CA ASN A 626 -6.16 -10.96 -1.19
C ASN A 626 -6.14 -10.91 -2.73
N THR A 627 -5.05 -10.95 -3.49
CA THR A 627 -3.71 -11.52 -3.32
C THR A 627 -2.97 -11.15 -4.62
N GLN A 628 -1.65 -10.94 -4.55
CA GLN A 628 -0.60 -11.55 -5.40
C GLN A 628 -0.74 -11.59 -6.95
N LEU A 629 0.29 -11.67 -7.80
CA LEU A 629 1.71 -12.03 -7.70
C LEU A 629 2.32 -11.79 -9.09
N SER A 630 3.66 -11.66 -9.12
CA SER A 630 4.57 -12.17 -10.17
C SER A 630 4.54 -11.53 -11.57
N GLY A 631 5.65 -11.39 -12.30
CA GLY A 631 7.03 -11.77 -12.05
C GLY A 631 7.81 -11.78 -13.38
N ARG A 632 9.14 -11.66 -13.27
CA ARG A 632 10.18 -12.19 -14.17
C ARG A 632 10.18 -11.82 -15.67
N GLY A 633 11.35 -11.36 -16.14
CA GLY A 633 11.72 -11.49 -17.54
C GLY A 633 12.97 -10.72 -17.94
N SER A 634 14.12 -11.38 -17.88
CA SER A 634 15.45 -10.99 -18.38
C SER A 634 15.47 -10.48 -19.83
N VAL A 635 16.50 -9.69 -20.22
CA VAL A 635 17.54 -9.99 -21.25
C VAL A 635 18.36 -8.72 -21.61
N TRP A 636 19.69 -8.84 -21.43
CA TRP A 636 20.88 -8.28 -22.15
C TRP A 636 20.72 -7.27 -23.32
N PRO A 637 21.70 -6.33 -23.55
CA PRO A 637 22.90 -6.68 -24.33
C PRO A 637 24.25 -5.98 -24.02
N LEU A 638 25.30 -6.68 -24.48
CA LEU A 638 26.68 -6.36 -24.87
C LEU A 638 27.22 -4.90 -24.82
N LEU A 639 28.49 -4.76 -24.39
CA LEU A 639 29.63 -4.36 -25.25
C LEU A 639 31.04 -4.56 -24.59
N LEU A 640 31.89 -5.34 -25.29
CA LEU A 640 33.36 -5.30 -25.50
C LEU A 640 34.36 -4.73 -24.46
N GLY A 641 35.34 -5.59 -24.10
CA GLY A 641 36.66 -5.22 -23.56
C GLY A 641 37.68 -6.37 -23.60
N ILE A 642 38.86 -6.13 -24.16
CA ILE A 642 39.91 -7.06 -24.59
C ILE A 642 40.87 -7.49 -23.46
N GLY A 643 41.40 -8.72 -23.45
CA GLY A 643 42.73 -8.98 -22.86
C GLY A 643 43.10 -10.40 -22.36
N LEU A 644 43.86 -11.13 -23.20
CA LEU A 644 45.06 -11.97 -22.87
C LEU A 644 44.97 -13.31 -22.08
N LEU A 645 45.26 -14.38 -22.85
CA LEU A 645 46.25 -15.46 -22.63
C LEU A 645 46.41 -16.14 -21.24
N GLY A 646 46.17 -17.47 -21.21
CA GLY A 646 46.72 -18.36 -20.18
C GLY A 646 46.39 -19.83 -20.38
N LEU A 647 47.38 -20.63 -20.76
CA LEU A 647 47.30 -22.07 -21.03
C LEU A 647 46.92 -22.94 -19.81
N SER A 648 46.30 -24.11 -20.07
CA SER A 648 46.86 -25.45 -19.74
C SER A 648 45.91 -26.44 -19.01
N ARG A 649 45.66 -27.55 -19.73
CA ARG A 649 45.60 -28.98 -19.30
C ARG A 649 44.39 -29.52 -18.51
N ARG A 650 43.62 -30.33 -19.25
CA ARG A 650 43.24 -31.75 -19.01
C ARG A 650 43.41 -32.29 -17.57
N ARG A 651 42.31 -32.83 -17.02
CA ARG A 651 42.06 -34.29 -16.83
C ARG A 651 40.72 -34.53 -16.09
N ARG A 652 39.83 -35.30 -16.70
CA ARG A 652 38.87 -36.21 -16.02
C ARG A 652 39.63 -37.50 -15.58
N PRO A 653 38.98 -38.51 -14.97
CA PRO A 653 38.10 -38.52 -13.80
C PRO A 653 38.52 -39.67 -12.83
N ILE A 654 38.08 -39.72 -11.57
CA ILE A 654 38.03 -41.01 -10.83
C ILE A 654 36.82 -41.04 -9.88
N ARG A 655 35.96 -42.03 -10.17
CA ARG A 655 34.98 -42.80 -9.36
C ARG A 655 33.85 -42.10 -8.62
#